data_AF-A0A653RPL1-F1
#
_entry.id   AF-A0A653RPL1-F1
#
_cell.length_a   1.000
_cell.length_b   1.000
_cell.length_c   1.000
_cell.angle_alpha   90.00
_cell.angle_beta   90.00
_cell.angle_gamma   90.00
#
_symmetry.space_group_name_H-M   'P 1'
#
loop_
_entity.id
_entity.type
_entity.pdbx_description
1 polymer ?
#
loop_
_entity_poly.entity_id
_entity_poly.type
_entity_poly.pdbx_seq_one_letter_code
_entity_poly.pdbx_strand_id
1 'polypeptide(L)'
;MTKKSSRKLYTALAVAAVSTASLAPAVVTEAASKAPVVKAKSAYVYAGDLDAALDATYEGAPIHWYKSSVNLEKLGTFQTAKGIVKGKGKYIEKRVRVLDHPIAILPPSEPLVFKQGKPALGIVKQQVKFASGTYEKAVRWSKIDTSEVGEFVATATYTNRGKTITLEVPYTVEGYKLSIMHTNDTHAALDLAPKRATAIKQIRAEKPDSLLIDAGDVFSGSLYFNEFKGQADLKLMNYMKYDLMVPGNHEFDLGTEQGHKELADFVRYANFPFVSSNVNYANDQYMKSLYRDEVSQKAYNGRLYEGVIKVVDGEKVGFFGLTTEETASIASPGPIEFQNYIAEAQKAVDAFKEMGVDQIVAVSHLGYNDNPAFDNDLLLAENVDGIDIIVGGHTHTRLSAPVLITEGKTEPTVIVQADQYSNFLGTVDVEFDKDGKVIKHAGSLIDVKALQPDPYAVELLAPFKDVVDTISQDPIGVSLTAPLDNPRDKGDETAPSVRKNETALGNLITDGMLTKAKEYDAAVIGAVQNGGGIRASIDAGPVTTGEVLTTLPFGNTLAIMDLKGSELKAAFERSVGIYPIENGGFLHVSGFKVLFDSSKPAGERIVSLQYNNGTEFVDVEDATSYKVATNFFTAQGGDNYVEFETAFKDGRVNDLGLIDWENFRDHLISLGEEVTPAVEGRIVDVNAAE
;
A
#
# COMPACT_ATOMS: atom_id res chain seq x y z
N MET A 1 -57.27 -44.63 18.23
CA MET A 1 -58.07 -43.55 17.60
C MET A 1 -57.86 -43.67 16.08
N THR A 2 -58.86 -43.88 15.20
CA THR A 2 -60.00 -43.01 14.78
C THR A 2 -59.54 -41.69 14.14
N LYS A 3 -59.99 -41.18 12.98
CA LYS A 3 -60.96 -41.51 11.88
C LYS A 3 -60.53 -40.59 10.68
N LYS A 4 -60.78 -40.74 9.36
CA LYS A 4 -61.35 -41.72 8.37
C LYS A 4 -60.80 -41.25 6.97
N SER A 5 -61.11 -41.69 5.73
CA SER A 5 -61.98 -42.69 5.05
C SER A 5 -61.43 -42.85 3.59
N SER A 6 -61.32 -43.97 2.85
CA SER A 6 -61.72 -45.40 2.94
C SER A 6 -62.80 -45.93 1.95
N ARG A 7 -62.60 -45.82 0.61
CA ARG A 7 -63.30 -46.59 -0.47
C ARG A 7 -62.32 -46.80 -1.64
N LYS A 8 -61.73 -47.97 -1.97
CA LYS A 8 -62.16 -49.39 -2.18
C LYS A 8 -62.75 -49.71 -3.57
N LEU A 9 -62.19 -50.75 -4.18
CA LEU A 9 -62.51 -51.35 -5.49
C LEU A 9 -63.90 -51.99 -5.53
N TYR A 10 -64.42 -52.21 -6.74
CA TYR A 10 -65.08 -53.47 -7.12
C TYR A 10 -64.69 -53.90 -8.55
N THR A 11 -64.70 -55.21 -8.79
CA THR A 11 -64.39 -55.86 -10.07
C THR A 11 -65.67 -56.34 -10.73
N ALA A 12 -65.77 -56.27 -12.06
CA ALA A 12 -66.81 -56.95 -12.83
C ALA A 12 -66.28 -57.44 -14.19
N LEU A 13 -66.53 -58.73 -14.51
CA LEU A 13 -66.39 -59.26 -15.86
C LEU A 13 -67.67 -58.97 -16.66
N ALA A 14 -67.52 -58.78 -17.97
CA ALA A 14 -68.59 -58.95 -18.93
C ALA A 14 -68.02 -59.60 -20.19
N VAL A 15 -68.37 -60.87 -20.44
CA VAL A 15 -68.03 -61.59 -21.68
C VAL A 15 -69.22 -61.49 -22.63
N ALA A 16 -68.98 -61.05 -23.86
CA ALA A 16 -69.95 -61.10 -24.94
C ALA A 16 -69.26 -61.57 -26.22
N ALA A 17 -69.47 -62.83 -26.58
CA ALA A 17 -69.10 -63.36 -27.89
C ALA A 17 -70.26 -63.13 -28.87
N VAL A 18 -69.98 -62.58 -30.06
CA VAL A 18 -70.92 -62.53 -31.17
C VAL A 18 -70.23 -63.06 -32.42
N SER A 19 -70.94 -63.92 -33.15
CA SER A 19 -70.43 -64.70 -34.27
C SER A 19 -70.23 -63.89 -35.56
N THR A 20 -69.33 -64.37 -36.42
CA THR A 20 -69.14 -63.92 -37.79
C THR A 20 -70.42 -64.00 -38.62
N ALA A 21 -70.75 -62.92 -39.35
CA ALA A 21 -71.66 -62.94 -40.48
C ALA A 21 -71.00 -62.20 -41.66
N SER A 22 -70.83 -62.86 -42.79
CA SER A 22 -70.12 -62.32 -43.95
C SER A 22 -71.06 -61.58 -44.91
N LEU A 23 -70.79 -60.30 -45.16
CA LEU A 23 -71.30 -59.58 -46.33
C LEU A 23 -70.13 -58.96 -47.08
N ALA A 24 -69.92 -59.39 -48.31
CA ALA A 24 -68.85 -58.89 -49.17
C ALA A 24 -69.34 -57.67 -49.97
N PRO A 25 -68.67 -56.50 -49.88
CA PRO A 25 -68.81 -55.46 -50.88
C PRO A 25 -68.20 -55.94 -52.20
N ALA A 26 -68.84 -55.63 -53.33
CA ALA A 26 -68.36 -56.07 -54.64
C ALA A 26 -66.97 -55.48 -54.98
N VAL A 27 -66.10 -56.32 -55.54
CA VAL A 27 -64.78 -55.91 -56.04
C VAL A 27 -64.97 -55.14 -57.35
N VAL A 28 -64.77 -53.81 -57.31
CA VAL A 28 -64.57 -52.98 -58.51
C VAL A 28 -63.07 -52.70 -58.64
N THR A 29 -62.37 -53.57 -59.37
CA THR A 29 -60.96 -53.37 -59.73
C THR A 29 -60.81 -52.39 -60.89
N GLU A 30 -60.99 -51.10 -60.63
CA GLU A 30 -60.36 -50.09 -61.48
C GLU A 30 -58.91 -49.86 -61.02
N ALA A 31 -58.00 -50.60 -61.66
CA ALA A 31 -56.57 -50.36 -61.56
C ALA A 31 -56.21 -49.08 -62.35
N ALA A 32 -56.58 -47.92 -61.80
CA ALA A 32 -56.21 -46.62 -62.35
C ALA A 32 -54.70 -46.57 -62.60
N SER A 33 -54.31 -46.46 -63.87
CA SER A 33 -52.91 -46.48 -64.27
C SER A 33 -52.19 -45.29 -63.67
N LYS A 34 -51.31 -45.55 -62.70
CA LYS A 34 -50.51 -44.50 -62.06
C LYS A 34 -49.67 -43.81 -63.13
N ALA A 35 -50.03 -42.56 -63.44
CA ALA A 35 -49.28 -41.71 -64.35
C ALA A 35 -47.79 -41.75 -63.98
N PRO A 36 -46.87 -41.93 -64.95
CA PRO A 36 -45.50 -42.34 -64.68
C PRO A 36 -44.78 -41.32 -63.79
N VAL A 37 -44.48 -41.75 -62.56
CA VAL A 37 -43.82 -40.92 -61.56
C VAL A 37 -42.33 -40.83 -61.89
N VAL A 38 -41.88 -39.63 -62.26
CA VAL A 38 -40.46 -39.34 -62.49
C VAL A 38 -39.78 -39.22 -61.14
N LYS A 39 -38.75 -40.04 -60.91
CA LYS A 39 -37.92 -39.96 -59.69
C LYS A 39 -36.70 -39.08 -59.96
N ALA A 40 -36.72 -37.88 -59.39
CA ALA A 40 -35.58 -36.96 -59.44
C ALA A 40 -34.42 -37.46 -58.55
N LYS A 41 -33.19 -37.01 -58.84
CA LYS A 41 -32.02 -37.31 -57.99
C LYS A 41 -32.25 -36.79 -56.57
N SER A 42 -31.88 -37.56 -55.56
CA SER A 42 -32.05 -37.18 -54.16
C SER A 42 -31.23 -35.95 -53.79
N ALA A 43 -31.75 -35.11 -52.91
CA ALA A 43 -31.09 -33.91 -52.39
C ALA A 43 -31.05 -33.86 -50.85
N TYR A 44 -30.34 -32.88 -50.31
CA TYR A 44 -30.33 -32.53 -48.90
C TYR A 44 -30.96 -31.16 -48.72
N VAL A 45 -31.78 -30.99 -47.68
CA VAL A 45 -32.31 -29.69 -47.27
C VAL A 45 -31.33 -29.12 -46.26
N TYR A 46 -30.58 -28.11 -46.71
CA TYR A 46 -29.62 -27.35 -45.91
C TYR A 46 -30.30 -26.13 -45.31
N ALA A 47 -29.93 -25.73 -44.08
CA ALA A 47 -30.46 -24.55 -43.38
C ALA A 47 -32.01 -24.44 -43.24
N GLY A 48 -32.76 -25.49 -43.59
CA GLY A 48 -34.22 -25.47 -43.69
C GLY A 48 -34.77 -25.05 -45.07
N ASP A 49 -33.91 -24.64 -46.00
CA ASP A 49 -34.29 -24.25 -47.37
C ASP A 49 -34.67 -25.49 -48.20
N LEU A 50 -35.97 -25.72 -48.30
CA LEU A 50 -36.54 -26.77 -49.13
C LEU A 50 -36.52 -26.40 -50.62
N ASP A 51 -36.61 -25.12 -50.98
CA ASP A 51 -36.73 -24.71 -52.37
C ASP A 51 -35.40 -24.89 -53.12
N ALA A 52 -34.27 -24.54 -52.51
CA ALA A 52 -32.94 -24.82 -53.06
C ALA A 52 -32.64 -26.33 -53.19
N ALA A 53 -33.32 -27.18 -52.43
CA ALA A 53 -33.20 -28.63 -52.54
C ALA A 53 -34.07 -29.24 -53.67
N LEU A 54 -34.98 -28.47 -54.26
CA LEU A 54 -35.95 -28.92 -55.26
C LEU A 54 -35.61 -28.41 -56.66
N ASP A 55 -36.03 -29.16 -57.68
CA ASP A 55 -35.71 -28.80 -59.07
C ASP A 55 -36.73 -27.76 -59.57
N ALA A 56 -36.26 -26.65 -60.17
CA ALA A 56 -37.16 -25.62 -60.69
C ALA A 56 -37.93 -26.07 -61.94
N THR A 57 -37.30 -26.89 -62.80
CA THR A 57 -37.88 -27.38 -64.06
C THR A 57 -37.55 -28.85 -64.31
N TYR A 58 -38.33 -29.49 -65.18
CA TYR A 58 -38.07 -30.81 -65.75
C TYR A 58 -38.44 -30.79 -67.23
N GLU A 59 -37.53 -31.24 -68.11
CA GLU A 59 -37.68 -31.14 -69.57
C GLU A 59 -38.09 -29.73 -70.02
N GLY A 60 -37.48 -28.69 -69.44
CA GLY A 60 -37.75 -27.28 -69.69
C GLY A 60 -39.07 -26.72 -69.14
N ALA A 61 -39.95 -27.57 -68.56
CA ALA A 61 -41.24 -27.14 -68.02
C ALA A 61 -41.17 -26.94 -66.48
N PRO A 62 -41.85 -25.93 -65.91
CA PRO A 62 -41.77 -25.63 -64.48
C PRO A 62 -42.46 -26.69 -63.62
N ILE A 63 -41.87 -26.97 -62.45
CA ILE A 63 -42.41 -27.92 -61.47
C ILE A 63 -43.12 -27.14 -60.36
N HIS A 64 -44.36 -27.52 -60.06
CA HIS A 64 -45.07 -27.04 -58.88
C HIS A 64 -44.93 -28.05 -57.74
N TRP A 65 -44.23 -27.67 -56.66
CA TRP A 65 -43.94 -28.55 -55.52
C TRP A 65 -44.94 -28.36 -54.37
N TYR A 66 -45.46 -29.48 -53.87
CA TYR A 66 -46.31 -29.53 -52.67
C TYR A 66 -45.40 -29.51 -51.43
N LYS A 67 -44.94 -28.33 -50.99
CA LYS A 67 -43.96 -28.20 -49.90
C LYS A 67 -44.35 -28.95 -48.61
N SER A 68 -45.64 -29.02 -48.30
CA SER A 68 -46.21 -29.79 -47.17
C SER A 68 -45.98 -31.32 -47.24
N SER A 69 -45.44 -31.86 -48.33
CA SER A 69 -44.99 -33.26 -48.41
C SER A 69 -43.67 -33.53 -47.67
N VAL A 70 -43.03 -32.50 -47.10
CA VAL A 70 -41.79 -32.60 -46.31
C VAL A 70 -41.99 -31.87 -44.98
N ASN A 71 -41.81 -32.57 -43.86
CA ASN A 71 -41.76 -31.94 -42.55
C ASN A 71 -40.31 -31.52 -42.24
N LEU A 72 -40.07 -30.22 -42.10
CA LEU A 72 -38.74 -29.65 -41.83
C LEU A 72 -38.21 -29.92 -40.40
N GLU A 73 -39.10 -30.24 -39.46
CA GLU A 73 -38.74 -30.66 -38.09
C GLU A 73 -38.30 -32.14 -38.05
N LYS A 74 -38.61 -32.94 -39.08
CA LYS A 74 -38.23 -34.35 -39.16
C LYS A 74 -36.81 -34.52 -39.71
N LEU A 75 -35.85 -34.12 -38.87
CA LEU A 75 -34.42 -34.14 -39.12
C LEU A 75 -33.87 -35.56 -39.38
N GLY A 76 -32.73 -35.63 -40.05
CA GLY A 76 -31.91 -36.85 -40.18
C GLY A 76 -32.50 -37.96 -41.05
N THR A 77 -33.75 -37.85 -41.52
CA THR A 77 -34.48 -38.89 -42.26
C THR A 77 -34.77 -38.47 -43.69
N PHE A 78 -34.68 -39.40 -44.65
CA PHE A 78 -35.11 -39.15 -46.03
C PHE A 78 -36.65 -39.17 -46.13
N GLN A 79 -37.22 -38.08 -46.61
CA GLN A 79 -38.63 -37.86 -46.93
C GLN A 79 -38.81 -37.78 -48.45
N THR A 80 -40.05 -37.79 -48.94
CA THR A 80 -40.34 -37.71 -50.38
C THR A 80 -41.12 -36.44 -50.68
N ALA A 81 -40.41 -35.43 -51.20
CA ALA A 81 -41.05 -34.25 -51.76
C ALA A 81 -41.80 -34.63 -53.04
N LYS A 82 -43.02 -34.09 -53.20
CA LYS A 82 -43.90 -34.36 -54.33
C LYS A 82 -44.17 -33.09 -55.13
N GLY A 83 -44.17 -33.19 -56.45
CA GLY A 83 -44.49 -32.09 -57.35
C GLY A 83 -45.17 -32.56 -58.64
N ILE A 84 -45.63 -31.60 -59.42
CA ILE A 84 -46.33 -31.83 -60.69
C ILE A 84 -45.86 -30.86 -61.77
N VAL A 85 -45.66 -31.36 -62.99
CA VAL A 85 -45.36 -30.52 -64.16
C VAL A 85 -46.66 -30.09 -64.82
N LYS A 86 -47.03 -28.80 -64.65
CA LYS A 86 -48.22 -28.24 -65.29
C LYS A 86 -48.10 -28.33 -66.82
N GLY A 87 -49.17 -28.72 -67.48
CA GLY A 87 -49.22 -28.94 -68.94
C GLY A 87 -48.70 -30.30 -69.46
N LYS A 88 -47.93 -31.07 -68.66
CA LYS A 88 -47.45 -32.41 -69.07
C LYS A 88 -48.05 -33.60 -68.30
N GLY A 89 -48.79 -33.35 -67.20
CA GLY A 89 -49.43 -34.41 -66.39
C GLY A 89 -48.46 -35.36 -65.66
N LYS A 90 -47.15 -35.11 -65.73
CA LYS A 90 -46.11 -35.89 -65.04
C LYS A 90 -46.04 -35.51 -63.57
N TYR A 91 -46.14 -36.50 -62.69
CA TYR A 91 -45.79 -36.37 -61.27
C TYR A 91 -44.29 -36.56 -61.08
N ILE A 92 -43.70 -35.80 -60.16
CA ILE A 92 -42.29 -35.89 -59.79
C ILE A 92 -42.18 -36.18 -58.29
N GLU A 93 -41.34 -37.16 -57.95
CA GLU A 93 -40.92 -37.43 -56.58
C GLU A 93 -39.41 -37.17 -56.43
N LYS A 94 -39.02 -36.41 -55.42
CA LYS A 94 -37.61 -36.19 -55.05
C LYS A 94 -37.40 -36.63 -53.60
N ARG A 95 -36.44 -37.53 -53.36
CA ARG A 95 -36.06 -37.88 -51.98
C ARG A 95 -35.21 -36.75 -51.40
N VAL A 96 -35.66 -36.16 -50.29
CA VAL A 96 -34.94 -35.07 -49.60
C VAL A 96 -34.65 -35.48 -48.17
N ARG A 97 -33.44 -35.22 -47.67
CA ARG A 97 -33.08 -35.44 -46.25
C ARG A 97 -32.91 -34.09 -45.58
N VAL A 98 -33.72 -33.80 -44.57
CA VAL A 98 -33.56 -32.56 -43.79
C VAL A 98 -32.39 -32.72 -42.84
N LEU A 99 -31.42 -31.82 -42.96
CA LEU A 99 -30.22 -31.85 -42.16
C LEU A 99 -30.37 -30.94 -40.94
N ASP A 100 -30.16 -31.55 -39.78
CA ASP A 100 -29.93 -30.79 -38.56
C ASP A 100 -28.67 -29.94 -38.73
N HIS A 101 -28.80 -28.66 -38.38
CA HIS A 101 -27.88 -27.59 -38.77
C HIS A 101 -27.81 -26.55 -37.66
N PRO A 102 -26.70 -25.80 -37.54
CA PRO A 102 -26.51 -24.87 -36.44
C PRO A 102 -27.39 -23.63 -36.57
N ILE A 103 -27.99 -23.20 -35.46
CA ILE A 103 -28.90 -22.06 -35.36
C ILE A 103 -28.16 -20.83 -34.83
N ALA A 104 -27.49 -20.96 -33.69
CA ALA A 104 -26.72 -19.90 -33.04
C ALA A 104 -25.57 -20.49 -32.21
N ILE A 105 -24.48 -19.72 -32.05
CA ILE A 105 -23.50 -19.93 -30.99
C ILE A 105 -24.05 -19.14 -29.79
N LEU A 106 -23.99 -19.70 -28.59
CA LEU A 106 -24.33 -18.97 -27.36
C LEU A 106 -23.09 -18.21 -26.86
N PRO A 107 -23.25 -17.07 -26.16
CA PRO A 107 -22.14 -16.43 -25.46
C PRO A 107 -21.45 -17.37 -24.46
N PRO A 108 -20.17 -17.12 -24.12
CA PRO A 108 -19.54 -17.77 -22.96
C PRO A 108 -20.31 -17.46 -21.67
N SER A 109 -20.13 -18.34 -20.66
CA SER A 109 -20.66 -18.14 -19.31
C SER A 109 -19.91 -17.09 -18.49
N GLU A 110 -18.68 -16.76 -18.90
CA GLU A 110 -17.75 -15.85 -18.23
C GLU A 110 -17.16 -14.88 -19.27
N PRO A 111 -16.73 -13.67 -18.90
CA PRO A 111 -16.03 -12.75 -19.80
C PRO A 111 -14.76 -13.39 -20.38
N LEU A 112 -14.46 -13.10 -21.65
CA LEU A 112 -13.16 -13.46 -22.21
C LEU A 112 -12.13 -12.41 -21.78
N VAL A 113 -11.16 -12.82 -20.98
CA VAL A 113 -10.04 -11.97 -20.55
C VAL A 113 -8.73 -12.61 -21.00
N PHE A 114 -7.85 -11.80 -21.60
CA PHE A 114 -6.50 -12.19 -22.01
C PHE A 114 -5.48 -11.25 -21.36
N LYS A 115 -4.23 -11.71 -21.25
CA LYS A 115 -3.08 -10.88 -20.84
C LYS A 115 -2.35 -10.38 -22.08
N GLN A 116 -1.91 -9.13 -22.08
CA GLN A 116 -1.18 -8.53 -23.21
C GLN A 116 0.04 -9.37 -23.61
N GLY A 117 0.28 -9.49 -24.92
CA GLY A 117 1.36 -10.29 -25.51
C GLY A 117 1.19 -11.82 -25.40
N LYS A 118 0.34 -12.35 -24.51
CA LYS A 118 0.15 -13.79 -24.34
C LYS A 118 -0.86 -14.32 -25.39
N PRO A 119 -0.54 -15.38 -26.16
CA PRO A 119 -1.46 -15.89 -27.17
C PRO A 119 -2.70 -16.52 -26.55
N ALA A 120 -3.87 -16.28 -27.13
CA ALA A 120 -5.14 -16.86 -26.69
C ALA A 120 -5.08 -18.40 -26.66
N LEU A 121 -5.23 -18.97 -25.47
CA LEU A 121 -5.08 -20.41 -25.23
C LEU A 121 -6.16 -21.24 -25.96
N GLY A 122 -5.78 -22.49 -26.27
CA GLY A 122 -6.33 -23.22 -27.41
C GLY A 122 -7.82 -23.56 -27.36
N ILE A 123 -8.52 -23.23 -28.45
CA ILE A 123 -9.87 -23.71 -28.82
C ILE A 123 -10.87 -23.65 -27.65
N VAL A 124 -11.24 -22.44 -27.23
CA VAL A 124 -12.44 -22.23 -26.40
C VAL A 124 -13.64 -22.82 -27.15
N LYS A 125 -14.15 -23.94 -26.65
CA LYS A 125 -15.40 -24.54 -27.12
C LYS A 125 -16.57 -23.65 -26.72
N GLN A 126 -17.63 -23.64 -27.51
CA GLN A 126 -18.86 -22.93 -27.17
C GLN A 126 -20.09 -23.82 -27.28
N GLN A 127 -21.14 -23.43 -26.56
CA GLN A 127 -22.45 -24.07 -26.68
C GLN A 127 -23.09 -23.63 -28.00
N VAL A 128 -23.31 -24.58 -28.93
CA VAL A 128 -23.96 -24.31 -30.21
C VAL A 128 -25.37 -24.90 -30.19
N LYS A 129 -26.36 -24.05 -30.45
CA LYS A 129 -27.77 -24.41 -30.56
C LYS A 129 -28.06 -24.99 -31.95
N PHE A 130 -28.70 -26.15 -31.98
CA PHE A 130 -29.24 -26.84 -33.15
C PHE A 130 -30.77 -26.95 -33.03
N ALA A 131 -31.44 -27.51 -34.03
CA ALA A 131 -32.87 -27.82 -33.94
C ALA A 131 -33.14 -29.06 -33.07
N SER A 132 -32.15 -29.92 -32.88
CA SER A 132 -32.20 -31.13 -32.05
C SER A 132 -31.86 -30.91 -30.56
N GLY A 133 -31.22 -29.79 -30.21
CA GLY A 133 -30.73 -29.48 -28.86
C GLY A 133 -29.57 -28.48 -28.87
N THR A 134 -28.97 -28.24 -27.71
CA THR A 134 -27.73 -27.45 -27.58
C THR A 134 -26.58 -28.39 -27.28
N TYR A 135 -25.43 -28.18 -27.92
CA TYR A 135 -24.26 -29.02 -27.73
C TYR A 135 -22.97 -28.20 -27.70
N GLU A 136 -22.06 -28.56 -26.80
CA GLU A 136 -20.68 -28.08 -26.82
C GLU A 136 -19.99 -28.45 -28.14
N LYS A 137 -19.33 -27.47 -28.78
CA LYS A 137 -18.57 -27.64 -30.03
C LYS A 137 -17.31 -26.78 -30.01
N ALA A 138 -16.24 -27.29 -30.60
CA ALA A 138 -15.12 -26.44 -31.01
C ALA A 138 -15.61 -25.43 -32.05
N VAL A 139 -15.32 -24.14 -31.82
CA VAL A 139 -15.59 -23.05 -32.76
C VAL A 139 -14.27 -22.41 -33.19
N ARG A 140 -14.20 -21.87 -34.39
CA ARG A 140 -13.03 -21.13 -34.88
C ARG A 140 -13.14 -19.68 -34.39
N TRP A 141 -12.13 -19.22 -33.69
CA TRP A 141 -12.00 -17.82 -33.30
C TRP A 141 -11.19 -17.01 -34.33
N SER A 142 -11.42 -15.71 -34.35
CA SER A 142 -10.77 -14.72 -35.22
C SER A 142 -11.00 -13.31 -34.68
N LYS A 143 -10.23 -12.31 -35.13
CA LYS A 143 -10.16 -10.97 -34.51
C LYS A 143 -9.79 -10.97 -33.01
N ILE A 144 -9.09 -12.01 -32.56
CA ILE A 144 -8.38 -11.94 -31.27
C ILE A 144 -7.01 -11.36 -31.58
N ASP A 145 -6.77 -10.17 -31.05
CA ASP A 145 -5.47 -9.52 -30.94
C ASP A 145 -5.21 -9.33 -29.44
N THR A 146 -3.94 -9.38 -29.04
CA THR A 146 -3.51 -9.22 -27.65
C THR A 146 -2.31 -8.28 -27.55
N SER A 147 -2.02 -7.52 -28.61
CA SER A 147 -0.88 -6.59 -28.67
C SER A 147 -1.11 -5.28 -27.89
N GLU A 148 -2.36 -4.88 -27.68
CA GLU A 148 -2.79 -3.66 -26.98
C GLU A 148 -3.73 -4.01 -25.80
N VAL A 149 -3.71 -3.20 -24.73
CA VAL A 149 -4.64 -3.31 -23.57
C VAL A 149 -5.95 -2.58 -23.90
N GLY A 150 -7.09 -3.16 -23.55
CA GLY A 150 -8.40 -2.54 -23.80
C GLY A 150 -9.56 -3.51 -23.97
N GLU A 151 -10.70 -3.00 -24.45
CA GLU A 151 -11.88 -3.78 -24.80
C GLU A 151 -11.99 -3.95 -26.33
N PHE A 152 -12.19 -5.19 -26.77
CA PHE A 152 -12.17 -5.60 -28.17
C PHE A 152 -13.29 -6.61 -28.48
N VAL A 153 -13.44 -7.02 -29.74
CA VAL A 153 -14.52 -7.92 -30.18
C VAL A 153 -13.99 -9.05 -31.07
N ALA A 154 -14.12 -10.29 -30.59
CA ALA A 154 -13.70 -11.50 -31.28
C ALA A 154 -14.87 -12.19 -31.99
N THR A 155 -14.62 -12.72 -33.19
CA THR A 155 -15.63 -13.47 -33.94
C THR A 155 -15.45 -14.98 -33.74
N ALA A 156 -16.36 -15.58 -32.98
CA ALA A 156 -16.56 -17.02 -32.96
C ALA A 156 -17.31 -17.45 -34.24
N THR A 157 -16.83 -18.51 -34.89
CA THR A 157 -17.38 -19.05 -36.14
C THR A 157 -17.59 -20.55 -36.03
N TYR A 158 -18.77 -21.05 -36.41
CA TYR A 158 -19.06 -22.48 -36.47
C TYR A 158 -19.72 -22.87 -37.79
N THR A 159 -19.13 -23.83 -38.49
CA THR A 159 -19.65 -24.38 -39.76
C THR A 159 -19.97 -25.86 -39.61
N ASN A 160 -21.18 -26.26 -39.96
CA ASN A 160 -21.56 -27.67 -40.04
C ASN A 160 -22.57 -27.88 -41.17
N ARG A 161 -22.34 -28.92 -41.99
CA ARG A 161 -23.19 -29.28 -43.16
C ARG A 161 -23.50 -28.07 -44.04
N GLY A 162 -22.48 -27.32 -44.45
CA GLY A 162 -22.60 -26.19 -45.38
C GLY A 162 -23.22 -24.91 -44.82
N LYS A 163 -23.82 -24.92 -43.62
CA LYS A 163 -24.26 -23.70 -42.93
C LYS A 163 -23.17 -23.23 -41.97
N THR A 164 -22.75 -21.98 -42.13
CA THR A 164 -21.92 -21.25 -41.17
C THR A 164 -22.80 -20.34 -40.33
N ILE A 165 -22.46 -20.20 -39.06
CA ILE A 165 -22.98 -19.18 -38.15
C ILE A 165 -21.81 -18.50 -37.43
N THR A 166 -22.02 -17.27 -36.99
CA THR A 166 -21.04 -16.49 -36.22
C THR A 166 -21.67 -15.93 -34.96
N LEU A 167 -20.82 -15.53 -34.02
CA LEU A 167 -21.14 -14.70 -32.87
C LEU A 167 -19.96 -13.75 -32.65
N GLU A 168 -20.24 -12.46 -32.57
CA GLU A 168 -19.26 -11.47 -32.08
C GLU A 168 -19.34 -11.48 -30.54
N VAL A 169 -18.19 -11.57 -29.88
CA VAL A 169 -18.06 -11.71 -28.42
C VAL A 169 -17.08 -10.66 -27.92
N PRO A 170 -17.44 -9.80 -26.95
CA PRO A 170 -16.48 -8.87 -26.35
C PRO A 170 -15.40 -9.63 -25.58
N TYR A 171 -14.19 -9.11 -25.60
CA TYR A 171 -13.09 -9.56 -24.75
C TYR A 171 -12.28 -8.38 -24.25
N THR A 172 -11.67 -8.55 -23.08
CA THR A 172 -10.73 -7.59 -22.50
C THR A 172 -9.32 -8.15 -22.66
N VAL A 173 -8.39 -7.30 -23.10
CA VAL A 173 -6.96 -7.55 -22.89
C VAL A 173 -6.54 -6.69 -21.71
N GLU A 174 -6.08 -7.32 -20.65
CA GLU A 174 -5.51 -6.65 -19.48
C GLU A 174 -4.00 -6.59 -19.57
N GLY A 175 -3.45 -5.54 -18.97
CA GLY A 175 -2.03 -5.43 -18.73
C GLY A 175 -1.52 -6.39 -17.65
N TYR A 176 -0.26 -6.20 -17.31
CA TYR A 176 0.27 -6.67 -16.04
C TYR A 176 -0.34 -5.86 -14.89
N LYS A 177 -0.49 -6.45 -13.70
CA LYS A 177 -1.09 -5.78 -12.53
C LYS A 177 -0.23 -6.01 -11.29
N LEU A 178 0.20 -4.92 -10.67
CA LEU A 178 0.90 -4.91 -9.39
C LEU A 178 -0.02 -4.32 -8.32
N SER A 179 -0.18 -5.02 -7.20
CA SER A 179 -0.99 -4.57 -6.06
C SER A 179 -0.11 -4.53 -4.80
N ILE A 180 0.11 -3.34 -4.27
CA ILE A 180 0.91 -3.10 -3.06
C ILE A 180 -0.01 -2.61 -1.93
N MET A 181 0.06 -3.28 -0.79
CA MET A 181 -0.30 -2.70 0.50
C MET A 181 0.95 -2.06 1.10
N HIS A 182 0.81 -0.90 1.74
CA HIS A 182 1.95 -0.24 2.38
C HIS A 182 1.63 0.39 3.74
N THR A 183 2.65 0.43 4.59
CA THR A 183 2.72 1.28 5.78
C THR A 183 4.03 2.05 5.82
N ASN A 184 4.06 3.09 6.64
CA ASN A 184 5.16 4.01 6.88
C ASN A 184 4.93 4.64 8.26
N ASP A 185 5.98 5.15 8.88
CA ASP A 185 5.91 6.02 10.06
C ASP A 185 5.08 5.41 11.20
N THR A 186 5.26 4.10 11.43
CA THR A 186 4.41 3.31 12.32
C THR A 186 4.79 3.46 13.80
N HIS A 187 6.02 3.91 14.09
CA HIS A 187 6.53 4.36 15.39
C HIS A 187 5.98 3.56 16.59
N ALA A 188 6.22 2.24 16.56
CA ALA A 188 5.82 1.29 17.58
C ALA A 188 4.35 1.39 18.07
N ALA A 189 3.41 1.84 17.22
CA ALA A 189 1.99 2.05 17.55
C ALA A 189 1.19 0.72 17.56
N LEU A 190 1.65 -0.26 18.34
CA LEU A 190 1.23 -1.66 18.24
C LEU A 190 -0.20 -1.95 18.67
N ASP A 191 -0.85 -1.09 19.45
CA ASP A 191 -2.28 -1.26 19.80
C ASP A 191 -3.21 -1.26 18.56
N LEU A 192 -2.77 -0.71 17.42
CA LEU A 192 -3.48 -0.80 16.14
C LEU A 192 -3.00 -1.97 15.24
N ALA A 193 -1.84 -2.57 15.50
CA ALA A 193 -1.28 -3.64 14.68
C ALA A 193 -2.21 -4.88 14.54
N PRO A 194 -2.96 -5.31 15.57
CA PRO A 194 -3.98 -6.36 15.41
C PRO A 194 -5.11 -5.98 14.43
N LYS A 195 -5.50 -4.70 14.35
CA LYS A 195 -6.49 -4.23 13.37
C LYS A 195 -5.88 -4.13 11.96
N ARG A 196 -4.62 -3.72 11.84
CA ARG A 196 -3.85 -3.76 10.58
C ARG A 196 -3.75 -5.18 10.02
N ALA A 197 -3.54 -6.17 10.89
CA ALA A 197 -3.55 -7.58 10.50
C ALA A 197 -4.91 -8.02 9.90
N THR A 198 -6.05 -7.48 10.39
CA THR A 198 -7.37 -7.69 9.77
C THR A 198 -7.44 -7.06 8.37
N ALA A 199 -6.98 -5.81 8.20
CA ALA A 199 -6.97 -5.14 6.89
C ALA A 199 -6.17 -5.93 5.84
N ILE A 200 -4.96 -6.34 6.19
CA ILE A 200 -4.07 -7.14 5.33
C ILE A 200 -4.71 -8.48 4.94
N LYS A 201 -5.42 -9.15 5.88
CA LYS A 201 -6.15 -10.39 5.60
C LYS A 201 -7.34 -10.18 4.67
N GLN A 202 -8.04 -9.05 4.76
CA GLN A 202 -9.13 -8.71 3.85
C GLN A 202 -8.59 -8.49 2.43
N ILE A 203 -7.57 -7.64 2.27
CA ILE A 203 -6.96 -7.39 0.95
C ILE A 203 -6.36 -8.67 0.34
N ARG A 204 -5.65 -9.50 1.12
CA ARG A 204 -5.10 -10.77 0.61
C ARG A 204 -6.16 -11.87 0.37
N ALA A 205 -7.41 -11.69 0.80
CA ALA A 205 -8.52 -12.56 0.39
C ALA A 205 -9.07 -12.20 -1.00
N GLU A 206 -8.92 -10.94 -1.42
CA GLU A 206 -9.32 -10.43 -2.74
C GLU A 206 -8.16 -10.46 -3.75
N LYS A 207 -6.94 -10.20 -3.28
CA LYS A 207 -5.70 -10.04 -4.05
C LYS A 207 -4.57 -10.87 -3.40
N PRO A 208 -4.53 -12.21 -3.60
CA PRO A 208 -3.64 -13.10 -2.87
C PRO A 208 -2.15 -12.83 -3.12
N ASP A 209 -1.81 -12.34 -4.32
CA ASP A 209 -0.43 -12.00 -4.74
C ASP A 209 -0.02 -10.56 -4.37
N SER A 210 -0.83 -9.84 -3.58
CA SER A 210 -0.53 -8.47 -3.16
C SER A 210 0.60 -8.43 -2.11
N LEU A 211 1.64 -7.68 -2.45
CA LEU A 211 2.83 -7.46 -1.62
C LEU A 211 2.50 -6.52 -0.46
N LEU A 212 3.16 -6.71 0.68
CA LEU A 212 3.06 -5.82 1.84
C LEU A 212 4.41 -5.16 2.12
N ILE A 213 4.51 -3.84 1.94
CA ILE A 213 5.75 -3.07 2.04
C ILE A 213 5.71 -2.16 3.28
N ASP A 214 6.86 -1.95 3.91
CA ASP A 214 7.03 -0.87 4.88
C ASP A 214 8.06 0.17 4.39
N ALA A 215 7.71 1.44 4.47
CA ALA A 215 8.54 2.57 4.04
C ALA A 215 9.32 3.23 5.21
N GLY A 216 9.57 2.50 6.29
CA GLY A 216 10.48 2.91 7.37
C GLY A 216 9.78 3.55 8.56
N ASP A 217 10.57 3.78 9.61
CA ASP A 217 10.16 4.27 10.92
C ASP A 217 9.13 3.35 11.59
N VAL A 218 9.56 2.11 11.79
CA VAL A 218 8.93 1.18 12.75
C VAL A 218 9.38 1.52 14.17
N PHE A 219 10.63 1.99 14.33
CA PHE A 219 11.25 2.31 15.60
C PHE A 219 10.74 3.62 16.24
N SER A 220 11.04 3.76 17.54
CA SER A 220 10.71 4.89 18.41
C SER A 220 9.22 5.26 18.54
N GLY A 221 8.92 6.26 19.37
CA GLY A 221 7.57 6.83 19.53
C GLY A 221 6.61 6.10 20.48
N SER A 222 6.95 4.95 21.06
CA SER A 222 6.14 4.32 22.10
C SER A 222 6.92 3.41 23.05
N LEU A 223 6.35 3.16 24.25
CA LEU A 223 6.84 2.20 25.24
C LEU A 223 7.21 0.82 24.67
N TYR A 224 6.51 0.34 23.62
CA TYR A 224 6.84 -0.93 22.97
C TYR A 224 8.26 -0.91 22.37
N PHE A 225 8.72 0.22 21.85
CA PHE A 225 10.10 0.38 21.42
C PHE A 225 11.06 0.49 22.60
N ASN A 226 10.73 1.29 23.62
CA ASN A 226 11.59 1.49 24.79
C ASN A 226 11.92 0.17 25.49
N GLU A 227 10.92 -0.70 25.70
CA GLU A 227 11.09 -2.00 26.36
C GLU A 227 11.64 -3.10 25.43
N PHE A 228 11.21 -3.14 24.16
CA PHE A 228 11.46 -4.31 23.29
C PHE A 228 12.34 -4.06 22.07
N LYS A 229 12.85 -2.83 21.85
CA LYS A 229 13.81 -2.48 20.78
C LYS A 229 13.41 -3.04 19.40
N GLY A 230 12.15 -2.82 19.01
CA GLY A 230 11.57 -3.27 17.75
C GLY A 230 11.17 -4.75 17.68
N GLN A 231 11.48 -5.58 18.68
CA GLN A 231 11.20 -7.03 18.63
C GLN A 231 9.70 -7.37 18.76
N ALA A 232 8.92 -6.52 19.43
CA ALA A 232 7.46 -6.64 19.50
C ALA A 232 6.82 -6.36 18.12
N ASP A 233 7.32 -5.34 17.43
CA ASP A 233 6.90 -4.93 16.09
C ASP A 233 7.25 -6.02 15.07
N LEU A 234 8.50 -6.48 15.11
CA LEU A 234 9.00 -7.54 14.26
C LEU A 234 8.20 -8.83 14.40
N LYS A 235 7.74 -9.17 15.62
CA LYS A 235 6.87 -10.32 15.88
C LYS A 235 5.57 -10.23 15.09
N LEU A 236 4.98 -9.04 15.03
CA LEU A 236 3.73 -8.76 14.34
C LEU A 236 3.92 -8.56 12.83
N MET A 237 5.00 -7.92 12.38
CA MET A 237 5.36 -7.82 10.95
C MET A 237 5.63 -9.22 10.35
N ASN A 238 6.35 -10.08 11.08
CA ASN A 238 6.58 -11.47 10.71
C ASN A 238 5.28 -12.29 10.60
N TYR A 239 4.29 -12.01 11.47
CA TYR A 239 2.97 -12.63 11.37
C TYR A 239 2.13 -12.09 10.20
N MET A 240 2.15 -10.77 10.01
CA MET A 240 1.49 -10.06 8.91
C MET A 240 2.13 -10.36 7.55
N LYS A 241 3.32 -10.99 7.51
CA LYS A 241 4.11 -11.29 6.30
C LYS A 241 4.33 -10.03 5.47
N TYR A 242 5.13 -9.11 6.01
CA TYR A 242 5.76 -8.09 5.18
C TYR A 242 6.65 -8.78 4.14
N ASP A 243 6.74 -8.17 2.97
CA ASP A 243 7.48 -8.67 1.81
C ASP A 243 8.87 -8.04 1.69
N LEU A 244 9.02 -6.80 2.15
CA LEU A 244 10.26 -6.04 2.28
C LEU A 244 10.02 -4.75 3.10
N MET A 245 11.11 -4.12 3.53
CA MET A 245 11.13 -2.84 4.27
C MET A 245 12.35 -2.00 3.84
N VAL A 246 12.23 -0.67 3.87
CA VAL A 246 13.39 0.27 3.93
C VAL A 246 13.59 0.73 5.38
N PRO A 247 14.81 0.92 5.87
CA PRO A 247 15.04 1.64 7.13
C PRO A 247 14.69 3.12 6.99
N GLY A 248 13.91 3.67 7.93
CA GLY A 248 13.75 5.12 8.10
C GLY A 248 14.86 5.71 8.98
N ASN A 249 14.75 6.98 9.36
CA ASN A 249 15.75 7.61 10.22
C ASN A 249 15.69 7.08 11.67
N HIS A 250 14.49 6.82 12.20
CA HIS A 250 14.34 6.39 13.60
C HIS A 250 14.78 4.94 13.83
N GLU A 251 14.99 4.15 12.77
CA GLU A 251 15.73 2.87 12.86
C GLU A 251 17.17 3.04 13.40
N PHE A 252 17.74 4.25 13.34
CA PHE A 252 19.09 4.58 13.77
C PHE A 252 19.19 5.32 15.12
N ASP A 253 18.08 5.55 15.83
CA ASP A 253 18.02 6.34 17.08
C ASP A 253 18.94 5.83 18.19
N LEU A 254 19.10 4.50 18.33
CA LEU A 254 19.73 3.93 19.52
C LEU A 254 21.26 4.16 19.61
N GLY A 255 21.90 4.57 18.51
CA GLY A 255 23.26 5.12 18.27
C GLY A 255 24.51 4.60 19.00
N THR A 256 24.35 3.70 19.95
CA THR A 256 25.40 3.09 20.76
C THR A 256 25.83 1.77 20.14
N GLU A 257 26.96 1.21 20.57
CA GLU A 257 27.39 -0.14 20.17
C GLU A 257 26.28 -1.19 20.41
N GLN A 258 25.56 -1.08 21.53
CA GLN A 258 24.38 -1.92 21.79
C GLN A 258 23.20 -1.59 20.86
N GLY A 259 22.95 -0.32 20.56
CA GLY A 259 21.91 0.12 19.64
C GLY A 259 22.06 -0.46 18.23
N HIS A 260 23.26 -0.39 17.66
CA HIS A 260 23.57 -1.01 16.36
C HIS A 260 23.45 -2.55 16.40
N LYS A 261 23.71 -3.18 17.56
CA LYS A 261 23.43 -4.62 17.76
C LYS A 261 21.93 -4.93 17.74
N GLU A 262 21.09 -4.10 18.36
CA GLU A 262 19.62 -4.29 18.35
C GLU A 262 19.02 -4.08 16.96
N LEU A 263 19.44 -3.04 16.22
CA LEU A 263 19.06 -2.86 14.81
C LEU A 263 19.48 -4.08 13.97
N ALA A 264 20.71 -4.58 14.17
CA ALA A 264 21.18 -5.76 13.48
C ALA A 264 20.43 -7.06 13.88
N ASP A 265 19.91 -7.16 15.10
CA ASP A 265 19.05 -8.27 15.52
C ASP A 265 17.62 -8.13 14.97
N PHE A 266 17.06 -6.91 14.91
CA PHE A 266 15.79 -6.63 14.24
C PHE A 266 15.83 -7.06 12.76
N VAL A 267 16.87 -6.65 12.02
CA VAL A 267 17.08 -7.14 10.66
C VAL A 267 17.22 -8.67 10.67
N ARG A 268 18.13 -9.24 11.47
CA ARG A 268 18.46 -10.68 11.48
C ARG A 268 17.26 -11.61 11.76
N TYR A 269 16.25 -11.16 12.49
CA TYR A 269 15.05 -11.94 12.82
C TYR A 269 13.82 -11.61 11.93
N ALA A 270 13.96 -10.75 10.93
CA ALA A 270 12.93 -10.50 9.92
C ALA A 270 12.74 -11.71 8.99
N ASN A 271 11.48 -12.07 8.71
CA ASN A 271 11.09 -13.04 7.68
C ASN A 271 10.94 -12.39 6.28
N PHE A 272 11.63 -11.29 6.06
CA PHE A 272 11.69 -10.52 4.81
C PHE A 272 13.09 -9.92 4.63
N PRO A 273 13.50 -9.59 3.39
CA PRO A 273 14.68 -8.77 3.12
C PRO A 273 14.39 -7.28 3.33
N PHE A 274 15.43 -6.49 3.48
CA PHE A 274 15.38 -5.02 3.45
C PHE A 274 15.97 -4.52 2.14
N VAL A 275 15.49 -3.36 1.69
CA VAL A 275 16.08 -2.58 0.60
C VAL A 275 16.70 -1.31 1.18
N SER A 276 17.92 -0.98 0.77
CA SER A 276 18.64 0.21 1.23
C SER A 276 19.82 0.45 0.28
N SER A 277 19.72 1.48 -0.56
CA SER A 277 20.60 1.73 -1.71
C SER A 277 21.54 2.90 -1.47
N ASN A 278 21.19 3.83 -0.57
CA ASN A 278 21.97 5.05 -0.30
C ASN A 278 22.56 5.09 1.13
N VAL A 279 22.68 3.94 1.82
CA VAL A 279 23.19 3.86 3.19
C VAL A 279 24.44 3.00 3.25
N ASN A 280 25.57 3.60 3.62
CA ASN A 280 26.86 2.92 3.71
C ASN A 280 27.07 2.27 5.09
N TYR A 281 26.83 0.97 5.15
CA TYR A 281 27.03 0.16 6.36
C TYR A 281 28.48 -0.29 6.60
N ALA A 282 29.46 0.05 5.75
CA ALA A 282 30.78 -0.59 5.73
C ALA A 282 31.60 -0.42 7.03
N ASN A 283 31.44 0.72 7.71
CA ASN A 283 32.15 1.02 8.95
C ASN A 283 31.50 0.37 10.19
N ASP A 284 30.17 0.18 10.20
CA ASP A 284 29.48 -0.46 11.33
C ASP A 284 29.90 -1.92 11.51
N GLN A 285 30.02 -2.40 12.75
CA GLN A 285 30.53 -3.76 13.00
C GLN A 285 29.49 -4.88 12.89
N TYR A 286 28.20 -4.57 13.05
CA TYR A 286 27.12 -5.56 13.02
C TYR A 286 26.42 -5.61 11.66
N MET A 287 26.05 -4.46 11.12
CA MET A 287 25.27 -4.25 9.89
C MET A 287 26.05 -4.60 8.62
N LYS A 288 27.36 -4.33 8.54
CA LYS A 288 28.19 -4.72 7.38
C LYS A 288 28.13 -6.22 7.06
N SER A 289 27.83 -7.05 8.05
CA SER A 289 27.69 -8.49 7.86
C SER A 289 26.36 -8.87 7.20
N LEU A 290 25.33 -8.04 7.36
CA LEU A 290 23.94 -8.23 6.93
C LEU A 290 23.65 -7.58 5.57
N TYR A 291 24.22 -6.40 5.30
CA TYR A 291 24.10 -5.67 4.03
C TYR A 291 24.76 -6.41 2.86
N ARG A 292 24.25 -6.22 1.65
CA ARG A 292 24.72 -6.80 0.40
C ARG A 292 24.67 -5.76 -0.73
N ASP A 293 25.86 -5.46 -1.22
CA ASP A 293 26.16 -4.58 -2.36
C ASP A 293 25.78 -5.30 -3.69
N GLU A 294 24.49 -5.64 -3.83
CA GLU A 294 23.92 -6.23 -5.05
C GLU A 294 22.41 -5.96 -5.18
N VAL A 295 21.93 -5.87 -6.43
CA VAL A 295 20.52 -6.09 -6.78
C VAL A 295 20.24 -7.60 -6.90
N SER A 296 19.36 -8.14 -6.07
CA SER A 296 19.21 -9.61 -5.90
C SER A 296 17.82 -10.17 -6.25
N GLN A 297 17.78 -11.14 -7.17
CA GLN A 297 16.62 -12.04 -7.40
C GLN A 297 16.52 -13.16 -6.35
N LYS A 298 17.48 -13.26 -5.43
CA LYS A 298 17.57 -14.32 -4.41
C LYS A 298 17.81 -13.73 -3.02
N ALA A 299 17.15 -12.60 -2.76
CA ALA A 299 17.20 -11.92 -1.49
C ALA A 299 16.79 -12.86 -0.34
N TYR A 300 17.66 -12.99 0.65
CA TYR A 300 17.38 -13.80 1.84
C TYR A 300 16.71 -12.94 2.92
N ASN A 301 15.80 -13.58 3.66
CA ASN A 301 15.23 -13.01 4.87
C ASN A 301 16.34 -12.59 5.87
N GLY A 302 16.15 -11.44 6.50
CA GLY A 302 17.09 -10.87 7.47
C GLY A 302 18.44 -10.46 6.88
N ARG A 303 18.40 -9.80 5.73
CA ARG A 303 19.51 -9.15 5.01
C ARG A 303 19.04 -7.84 4.40
N LEU A 304 19.96 -6.90 4.21
CA LEU A 304 19.73 -5.68 3.45
C LEU A 304 20.41 -5.81 2.08
N TYR A 305 19.83 -5.18 1.06
CA TYR A 305 20.31 -5.18 -0.33
C TYR A 305 20.20 -3.79 -0.93
N GLU A 306 21.03 -3.43 -1.91
CA GLU A 306 20.77 -2.25 -2.76
C GLU A 306 19.35 -2.33 -3.36
N GLY A 307 18.99 -3.51 -3.88
CA GLY A 307 17.67 -3.76 -4.43
C GLY A 307 17.30 -5.25 -4.44
N VAL A 308 16.00 -5.52 -4.51
CA VAL A 308 15.40 -6.86 -4.54
C VAL A 308 14.49 -6.96 -5.75
N ILE A 309 14.60 -8.06 -6.50
CA ILE A 309 13.69 -8.36 -7.61
C ILE A 309 12.70 -9.43 -7.13
N LYS A 310 11.41 -9.09 -7.09
CA LYS A 310 10.30 -10.04 -6.88
C LYS A 310 9.78 -10.52 -8.25
N VAL A 311 9.06 -11.65 -8.24
CA VAL A 311 8.27 -12.10 -9.39
C VAL A 311 6.82 -12.25 -8.94
N VAL A 312 5.93 -11.50 -9.57
CA VAL A 312 4.47 -11.47 -9.31
C VAL A 312 3.79 -11.64 -10.67
N ASP A 313 2.69 -12.42 -10.77
CA ASP A 313 2.01 -12.82 -12.03
C ASP A 313 2.94 -13.21 -13.21
N GLY A 314 4.14 -13.74 -12.89
CA GLY A 314 5.15 -14.20 -13.85
C GLY A 314 6.13 -13.14 -14.38
N GLU A 315 5.90 -11.85 -14.14
CA GLU A 315 6.83 -10.77 -14.54
C GLU A 315 7.71 -10.31 -13.36
N LYS A 316 8.83 -9.63 -13.66
CA LYS A 316 9.77 -9.11 -12.65
C LYS A 316 9.35 -7.71 -12.19
N VAL A 317 9.47 -7.45 -10.90
CA VAL A 317 9.37 -6.09 -10.32
C VAL A 317 10.59 -5.83 -9.45
N GLY A 318 11.27 -4.72 -9.69
CA GLY A 318 12.41 -4.24 -8.90
C GLY A 318 11.97 -3.36 -7.73
N PHE A 319 12.59 -3.54 -6.57
CA PHE A 319 12.38 -2.73 -5.38
C PHE A 319 13.74 -2.26 -4.86
N PHE A 320 13.92 -0.95 -4.67
CA PHE A 320 15.10 -0.38 -4.04
C PHE A 320 14.70 0.60 -2.93
N GLY A 321 15.64 0.95 -2.05
CA GLY A 321 15.33 1.61 -0.78
C GLY A 321 16.11 2.90 -0.59
N LEU A 322 15.44 3.99 -0.25
CA LEU A 322 16.11 5.27 0.03
C LEU A 322 15.77 5.73 1.45
N THR A 323 16.78 6.16 2.19
CA THR A 323 16.65 6.76 3.53
C THR A 323 17.18 8.19 3.48
N THR A 324 16.51 9.14 4.15
CA THR A 324 16.90 10.57 4.12
C THR A 324 18.37 10.81 4.47
N GLU A 325 19.04 11.67 3.69
CA GLU A 325 20.40 12.13 4.01
C GLU A 325 20.45 12.88 5.34
N GLU A 326 19.34 13.50 5.77
CA GLU A 326 19.26 14.19 7.06
C GLU A 326 19.28 13.23 8.27
N THR A 327 19.18 11.90 8.06
CA THR A 327 19.40 10.89 9.13
C THR A 327 20.75 11.10 9.86
N ALA A 328 21.74 11.66 9.17
CA ALA A 328 23.03 12.04 9.75
C ALA A 328 22.95 13.09 10.88
N SER A 329 21.87 13.87 10.97
CA SER A 329 21.65 14.92 11.98
C SER A 329 20.25 14.93 12.64
N ILE A 330 19.30 14.08 12.22
CA ILE A 330 18.00 13.89 12.91
C ILE A 330 17.86 12.57 13.67
N ALA A 331 18.87 11.68 13.57
CA ALA A 331 18.98 10.45 14.35
C ALA A 331 20.39 10.30 14.94
N SER A 332 20.78 9.10 15.37
CA SER A 332 22.12 8.82 15.94
C SER A 332 22.89 7.72 15.19
N PRO A 333 23.09 7.80 13.87
CA PRO A 333 23.59 6.67 13.05
C PRO A 333 25.05 6.24 13.27
N GLY A 334 25.80 6.90 14.16
CA GLY A 334 27.14 6.47 14.57
C GLY A 334 28.13 6.40 13.39
N PRO A 335 28.65 5.21 13.03
CA PRO A 335 29.59 5.03 11.92
C PRO A 335 28.90 4.86 10.54
N ILE A 336 27.58 4.92 10.45
CA ILE A 336 26.82 4.70 9.21
C ILE A 336 26.66 6.04 8.47
N GLU A 337 26.98 6.05 7.17
CA GLU A 337 26.97 7.25 6.33
C GLU A 337 25.79 7.19 5.34
N PHE A 338 25.21 8.34 4.99
CA PHE A 338 24.10 8.46 4.04
C PHE A 338 24.61 9.14 2.75
N GLN A 339 24.09 8.70 1.62
CA GLN A 339 24.56 9.06 0.27
C GLN A 339 23.43 9.69 -0.55
N ASN A 340 23.80 10.42 -1.61
CA ASN A 340 22.83 11.27 -2.31
C ASN A 340 21.68 10.48 -2.95
N TYR A 341 20.46 10.73 -2.49
CA TYR A 341 19.31 9.89 -2.84
C TYR A 341 19.03 9.85 -4.34
N ILE A 342 19.19 10.98 -5.05
CA ILE A 342 19.02 11.07 -6.51
C ILE A 342 20.10 10.25 -7.23
N ALA A 343 21.37 10.40 -6.83
CA ALA A 343 22.49 9.70 -7.46
C ALA A 343 22.42 8.18 -7.28
N GLU A 344 22.08 7.72 -6.07
CA GLU A 344 21.97 6.28 -5.77
C GLU A 344 20.70 5.66 -6.37
N ALA A 345 19.58 6.42 -6.41
CA ALA A 345 18.37 5.99 -7.11
C ALA A 345 18.60 5.78 -8.61
N GLN A 346 19.35 6.68 -9.26
CA GLN A 346 19.70 6.53 -10.68
C GLN A 346 20.52 5.25 -10.92
N LYS A 347 21.51 4.94 -10.06
CA LYS A 347 22.26 3.67 -10.15
C LYS A 347 21.36 2.45 -9.99
N ALA A 348 20.47 2.45 -9.00
CA ALA A 348 19.56 1.34 -8.74
C ALA A 348 18.62 1.11 -9.94
N VAL A 349 18.06 2.19 -10.50
CA VAL A 349 17.22 2.17 -11.70
C VAL A 349 17.97 1.62 -12.92
N ASP A 350 19.21 2.03 -13.14
CA ASP A 350 20.01 1.55 -14.26
C ASP A 350 20.41 0.06 -14.08
N ALA A 351 20.73 -0.37 -12.86
CA ALA A 351 21.00 -1.77 -12.54
C ALA A 351 19.78 -2.69 -12.81
N PHE A 352 18.56 -2.25 -12.47
CA PHE A 352 17.34 -2.98 -12.84
C PHE A 352 17.14 -3.08 -14.35
N LYS A 353 17.34 -1.97 -15.08
CA LYS A 353 17.24 -1.94 -16.56
C LYS A 353 18.26 -2.87 -17.21
N GLU A 354 19.52 -2.90 -16.74
CA GLU A 354 20.53 -3.87 -17.22
C GLU A 354 20.13 -5.34 -16.96
N MET A 355 19.39 -5.62 -15.88
CA MET A 355 18.84 -6.94 -15.58
C MET A 355 17.55 -7.28 -16.34
N GLY A 356 17.05 -6.38 -17.20
CA GLY A 356 15.78 -6.49 -17.90
C GLY A 356 14.61 -6.54 -16.93
N VAL A 357 14.52 -5.54 -16.05
CA VAL A 357 13.43 -5.31 -15.12
C VAL A 357 12.83 -3.95 -15.46
N ASP A 358 11.70 -3.97 -16.17
CA ASP A 358 11.07 -2.79 -16.75
C ASP A 358 9.91 -2.27 -15.88
N GLN A 359 9.92 -2.60 -14.57
CA GLN A 359 8.96 -2.14 -13.56
C GLN A 359 9.71 -1.95 -12.25
N ILE A 360 9.81 -0.70 -11.77
CA ILE A 360 10.73 -0.31 -10.70
C ILE A 360 10.00 0.52 -9.64
N VAL A 361 10.08 0.07 -8.39
CA VAL A 361 9.49 0.70 -7.21
C VAL A 361 10.58 1.23 -6.29
N ALA A 362 10.55 2.52 -6.01
CA ALA A 362 11.28 3.11 -4.90
C ALA A 362 10.49 2.94 -3.60
N VAL A 363 11.14 2.43 -2.57
CA VAL A 363 10.60 2.34 -1.20
C VAL A 363 11.35 3.39 -0.39
N SER A 364 10.65 4.48 -0.08
CA SER A 364 11.28 5.76 0.19
C SER A 364 10.96 6.26 1.58
N HIS A 365 11.99 6.61 2.33
CA HIS A 365 11.92 7.35 3.56
C HIS A 365 12.61 8.72 3.37
N LEU A 366 12.10 9.48 2.38
CA LEU A 366 12.60 10.80 1.96
C LEU A 366 11.56 11.93 2.11
N GLY A 367 10.37 11.64 2.60
CA GLY A 367 9.31 12.64 2.71
C GLY A 367 8.64 12.98 1.38
N TYR A 368 7.31 13.08 1.39
CA TYR A 368 6.54 13.44 0.20
C TYR A 368 7.01 14.76 -0.43
N ASN A 369 7.20 15.79 0.40
CA ASN A 369 7.69 17.11 0.00
C ASN A 369 8.40 17.77 1.19
N ASP A 370 9.61 17.29 1.50
CA ASP A 370 10.41 17.78 2.63
C ASP A 370 11.53 18.73 2.17
N ASN A 371 12.82 18.38 2.33
CA ASN A 371 13.96 19.26 2.10
C ASN A 371 14.79 18.85 0.86
N PRO A 372 14.57 19.45 -0.33
CA PRO A 372 15.30 19.19 -1.58
C PRO A 372 16.82 19.04 -1.53
N ALA A 373 17.50 19.55 -0.49
CA ALA A 373 18.93 19.37 -0.30
C ALA A 373 19.35 17.97 0.20
N PHE A 374 18.44 17.24 0.85
CA PHE A 374 18.70 15.96 1.54
C PHE A 374 17.67 14.88 1.24
N ASP A 375 16.41 15.26 1.00
CA ASP A 375 15.29 14.34 0.85
C ASP A 375 14.03 14.98 0.21
N ASN A 376 13.48 14.37 -0.85
CA ASN A 376 12.19 14.77 -1.41
C ASN A 376 11.66 13.75 -2.44
N ASP A 377 10.49 13.15 -2.20
CA ASP A 377 9.86 12.20 -3.14
C ASP A 377 9.39 12.87 -4.45
N LEU A 378 8.92 14.13 -4.41
CA LEU A 378 8.58 14.86 -5.64
C LEU A 378 9.83 15.15 -6.46
N LEU A 379 10.92 15.62 -5.86
CA LEU A 379 12.17 15.90 -6.60
C LEU A 379 12.82 14.61 -7.13
N LEU A 380 12.75 13.51 -6.38
CA LEU A 380 13.13 12.18 -6.85
C LEU A 380 12.29 11.78 -8.07
N ALA A 381 10.97 11.96 -8.00
CA ALA A 381 10.07 11.70 -9.11
C ALA A 381 10.32 12.64 -10.31
N GLU A 382 10.78 13.87 -10.13
CA GLU A 382 11.13 14.77 -11.23
C GLU A 382 12.47 14.43 -11.89
N ASN A 383 13.47 13.95 -11.12
CA ASN A 383 14.87 13.88 -11.59
C ASN A 383 15.35 12.46 -12.00
N VAL A 384 14.72 11.39 -11.52
CA VAL A 384 15.16 10.00 -11.81
C VAL A 384 14.17 9.28 -12.72
N ASP A 385 14.52 9.09 -13.98
CA ASP A 385 13.60 8.67 -15.03
C ASP A 385 13.53 7.13 -15.18
N GLY A 386 12.32 6.57 -15.10
CA GLY A 386 12.08 5.12 -14.98
C GLY A 386 11.97 4.58 -13.55
N ILE A 387 11.55 5.41 -12.59
CA ILE A 387 10.85 4.94 -11.38
C ILE A 387 9.35 4.98 -11.68
N ASP A 388 8.64 3.88 -11.54
CA ASP A 388 7.21 3.80 -11.83
C ASP A 388 6.34 4.11 -10.60
N ILE A 389 6.80 3.69 -9.42
CA ILE A 389 6.09 3.87 -8.15
C ILE A 389 7.07 4.32 -7.07
N ILE A 390 6.66 5.31 -6.27
CA ILE A 390 7.29 5.66 -5.00
C ILE A 390 6.30 5.33 -3.87
N VAL A 391 6.74 4.51 -2.92
CA VAL A 391 6.04 4.21 -1.67
C VAL A 391 6.76 4.97 -0.56
N GLY A 392 6.24 6.13 -0.18
CA GLY A 392 6.87 7.12 0.69
C GLY A 392 6.60 6.97 2.19
N GLY A 393 7.34 7.76 2.98
CA GLY A 393 7.33 7.83 4.45
C GLY A 393 7.88 9.17 4.94
N HIS A 394 8.40 9.22 6.17
CA HIS A 394 9.03 10.38 6.83
C HIS A 394 8.08 11.54 7.17
N THR A 395 7.54 12.26 6.18
CA THR A 395 6.71 13.48 6.36
C THR A 395 5.31 13.21 6.91
N HIS A 396 5.00 11.98 7.34
CA HIS A 396 3.69 11.56 7.84
C HIS A 396 2.50 11.91 6.92
N THR A 397 2.74 12.03 5.61
CA THR A 397 1.80 12.67 4.69
C THR A 397 0.64 11.74 4.33
N ARG A 398 -0.58 12.27 4.47
CA ARG A 398 -1.81 11.54 4.18
C ARG A 398 -2.28 11.71 2.74
N LEU A 399 -1.72 10.91 1.82
CA LEU A 399 -2.19 10.87 0.44
C LEU A 399 -3.47 10.01 0.32
N SER A 400 -4.62 10.66 0.26
CA SER A 400 -5.94 9.99 0.21
C SER A 400 -6.22 9.25 -1.11
N ALA A 401 -5.47 9.58 -2.16
CA ALA A 401 -5.38 8.88 -3.43
C ALA A 401 -3.94 9.05 -3.98
N PRO A 402 -3.46 8.19 -4.91
CA PRO A 402 -2.12 8.31 -5.46
C PRO A 402 -1.92 9.60 -6.27
N VAL A 403 -0.75 10.22 -6.10
CA VAL A 403 -0.30 11.37 -6.90
C VAL A 403 0.43 10.86 -8.15
N LEU A 404 0.32 11.58 -9.27
CA LEU A 404 0.95 11.19 -10.54
C LEU A 404 1.86 12.32 -11.04
N ILE A 405 3.15 12.03 -11.19
CA ILE A 405 4.16 12.98 -11.69
C ILE A 405 4.44 12.68 -13.16
N THR A 406 4.19 13.67 -14.02
CA THR A 406 4.27 13.54 -15.49
C THR A 406 5.20 14.55 -16.15
N GLU A 407 5.67 15.57 -15.43
CA GLU A 407 6.51 16.64 -15.98
C GLU A 407 7.98 16.19 -16.00
N GLY A 408 8.73 16.57 -17.04
CA GLY A 408 10.12 16.17 -17.27
C GLY A 408 10.34 14.71 -17.71
N LYS A 409 9.42 13.79 -17.39
CA LYS A 409 9.62 12.33 -17.50
C LYS A 409 9.37 11.73 -18.89
N THR A 410 9.96 10.55 -19.13
CA THR A 410 9.58 9.66 -20.25
C THR A 410 8.28 8.90 -19.96
N GLU A 411 8.14 8.36 -18.75
CA GLU A 411 6.94 7.66 -18.25
C GLU A 411 6.54 8.18 -16.87
N PRO A 412 5.26 8.15 -16.48
CA PRO A 412 4.80 8.83 -15.28
C PRO A 412 5.02 8.02 -13.99
N THR A 413 5.43 8.71 -12.91
CA THR A 413 5.68 8.10 -11.59
C THR A 413 4.47 8.26 -10.67
N VAL A 414 4.06 7.19 -10.00
CA VAL A 414 2.94 7.15 -9.04
C VAL A 414 3.48 7.25 -7.61
N ILE A 415 3.03 8.22 -6.80
CA ILE A 415 3.47 8.41 -5.40
C ILE A 415 2.33 8.10 -4.43
N VAL A 416 2.62 7.33 -3.36
CA VAL A 416 1.69 7.00 -2.26
C VAL A 416 2.36 7.03 -0.88
N GLN A 417 1.65 7.52 0.13
CA GLN A 417 2.05 7.54 1.55
C GLN A 417 0.79 7.46 2.44
N ALA A 418 0.88 6.79 3.59
CA ALA A 418 -0.28 6.34 4.37
C ALA A 418 -0.41 6.98 5.78
N ASP A 419 -0.16 8.30 5.89
CA ASP A 419 -0.24 9.05 7.16
C ASP A 419 0.82 8.54 8.17
N GLN A 420 0.47 8.24 9.43
CA GLN A 420 1.41 7.83 10.49
C GLN A 420 0.75 6.91 11.54
N TYR A 421 1.53 6.42 12.51
CA TYR A 421 1.09 5.67 13.72
C TYR A 421 0.15 4.48 13.44
N SER A 422 0.29 3.83 12.29
CA SER A 422 -0.61 2.75 11.85
C SER A 422 -2.09 3.16 11.74
N ASN A 423 -2.38 4.46 11.57
CA ASN A 423 -3.74 5.01 11.42
C ASN A 423 -4.47 4.41 10.20
N PHE A 424 -3.74 4.19 9.11
CA PHE A 424 -4.23 3.62 7.87
C PHE A 424 -3.36 2.45 7.40
N LEU A 425 -3.93 1.59 6.56
CA LEU A 425 -3.18 0.75 5.64
C LEU A 425 -3.33 1.37 4.24
N GLY A 426 -2.22 1.75 3.63
CA GLY A 426 -2.22 2.25 2.26
C GLY A 426 -2.38 1.12 1.25
N THR A 427 -3.04 1.40 0.14
CA THR A 427 -3.17 0.46 -1.00
C THR A 427 -2.97 1.19 -2.31
N VAL A 428 -2.22 0.57 -3.22
CA VAL A 428 -2.08 1.00 -4.62
C VAL A 428 -2.14 -0.20 -5.57
N ASP A 429 -2.93 -0.07 -6.62
CA ASP A 429 -2.97 -0.95 -7.78
C ASP A 429 -2.42 -0.18 -8.98
N VAL A 430 -1.45 -0.75 -9.69
CA VAL A 430 -0.93 -0.21 -10.95
C VAL A 430 -1.06 -1.26 -12.04
N GLU A 431 -1.67 -0.86 -13.15
CA GLU A 431 -1.73 -1.66 -14.37
C GLU A 431 -0.66 -1.16 -15.34
N PHE A 432 0.18 -2.09 -15.78
CA PHE A 432 1.32 -1.87 -16.66
C PHE A 432 1.09 -2.51 -18.02
N ASP A 433 1.60 -1.89 -19.09
CA ASP A 433 1.63 -2.53 -20.41
C ASP A 433 2.82 -3.49 -20.57
N LYS A 434 2.90 -4.15 -21.73
CA LYS A 434 3.94 -5.11 -22.11
C LYS A 434 5.37 -4.56 -22.16
N ASP A 435 5.53 -3.24 -22.19
CA ASP A 435 6.83 -2.54 -22.27
C ASP A 435 7.18 -1.89 -20.92
N GLY A 436 6.43 -2.20 -19.85
CA GLY A 436 6.66 -1.68 -18.50
C GLY A 436 5.94 -0.38 -18.16
N LYS A 437 5.09 0.16 -19.04
CA LYS A 437 4.53 1.51 -18.87
C LYS A 437 3.30 1.54 -17.98
N VAL A 438 3.23 2.49 -17.05
CA VAL A 438 2.05 2.77 -16.24
C VAL A 438 0.89 3.25 -17.12
N ILE A 439 -0.16 2.44 -17.25
CA ILE A 439 -1.35 2.76 -18.07
C ILE A 439 -2.64 2.99 -17.26
N LYS A 440 -2.72 2.47 -16.03
CA LYS A 440 -3.74 2.83 -15.03
C LYS A 440 -3.14 2.77 -13.63
N HIS A 441 -3.62 3.61 -12.72
CA HIS A 441 -3.35 3.50 -11.29
C HIS A 441 -4.64 3.75 -10.49
N ALA A 442 -4.74 3.13 -9.33
CA ALA A 442 -5.79 3.37 -8.34
C ALA A 442 -5.21 3.15 -6.94
N GLY A 443 -5.77 3.77 -5.91
CA GLY A 443 -5.33 3.54 -4.53
C GLY A 443 -6.24 4.20 -3.52
N SER A 444 -6.18 3.72 -2.27
CA SER A 444 -6.92 4.31 -1.15
C SER A 444 -6.32 3.94 0.21
N LEU A 445 -6.64 4.75 1.22
CA LEU A 445 -6.25 4.53 2.61
C LEU A 445 -7.38 3.83 3.39
N ILE A 446 -7.11 2.63 3.90
CA ILE A 446 -8.04 1.86 4.73
C ILE A 446 -7.88 2.32 6.19
N ASP A 447 -8.92 2.91 6.77
CA ASP A 447 -8.94 3.28 8.20
C ASP A 447 -8.81 2.02 9.07
N VAL A 448 -7.67 1.88 9.74
CA VAL A 448 -7.37 0.71 10.59
C VAL A 448 -8.18 0.77 11.88
N LYS A 449 -8.48 1.96 12.41
CA LYS A 449 -9.21 2.14 13.68
C LYS A 449 -10.65 1.64 13.58
N ALA A 450 -11.28 1.76 12.41
CA ALA A 450 -12.62 1.26 12.11
C ALA A 450 -12.77 -0.29 12.14
N LEU A 451 -11.66 -1.04 12.05
CA LEU A 451 -11.69 -2.50 11.96
C LEU A 451 -11.71 -3.20 13.33
N GLN A 452 -12.13 -4.47 13.32
CA GLN A 452 -11.99 -5.37 14.46
C GLN A 452 -10.57 -5.95 14.51
N PRO A 453 -9.97 -6.13 15.71
CA PRO A 453 -8.63 -6.70 15.83
C PRO A 453 -8.62 -8.19 15.47
N ASP A 454 -7.55 -8.63 14.81
CA ASP A 454 -7.33 -10.04 14.52
C ASP A 454 -7.00 -10.82 15.81
N PRO A 455 -7.76 -11.87 16.18
CA PRO A 455 -7.59 -12.54 17.47
C PRO A 455 -6.18 -13.08 17.73
N TYR A 456 -5.52 -13.64 16.71
CA TYR A 456 -4.18 -14.19 16.88
C TYR A 456 -3.11 -13.09 16.94
N ALA A 457 -3.30 -11.95 16.27
CA ALA A 457 -2.44 -10.78 16.48
C ALA A 457 -2.58 -10.21 17.91
N VAL A 458 -3.77 -10.27 18.52
CA VAL A 458 -3.95 -9.94 19.95
C VAL A 458 -3.20 -10.94 20.84
N GLU A 459 -3.32 -12.24 20.59
CA GLU A 459 -2.57 -13.29 21.32
C GLU A 459 -1.04 -13.13 21.17
N LEU A 460 -0.55 -12.64 20.03
CA LEU A 460 0.87 -12.34 19.81
C LEU A 460 1.35 -11.07 20.53
N LEU A 461 0.49 -10.05 20.62
CA LEU A 461 0.82 -8.76 21.26
C LEU A 461 0.74 -8.84 22.79
N ALA A 462 -0.17 -9.64 23.35
CA ALA A 462 -0.47 -9.67 24.78
C ALA A 462 0.76 -9.75 25.71
N PRO A 463 1.78 -10.61 25.49
CA PRO A 463 2.94 -10.68 26.39
C PRO A 463 3.80 -9.40 26.42
N PHE A 464 3.75 -8.60 25.35
CA PHE A 464 4.41 -7.29 25.28
C PHE A 464 3.51 -6.21 25.90
N LYS A 465 2.20 -6.28 25.62
CA LYS A 465 1.21 -5.34 26.15
C LYS A 465 1.04 -5.44 27.66
N ASP A 466 1.08 -6.64 28.25
CA ASP A 466 0.97 -6.81 29.71
C ASP A 466 2.07 -6.04 30.46
N VAL A 467 3.29 -5.99 29.91
CA VAL A 467 4.42 -5.21 30.45
C VAL A 467 4.23 -3.72 30.20
N VAL A 468 3.90 -3.33 28.96
CA VAL A 468 3.70 -1.93 28.58
C VAL A 468 2.54 -1.29 29.34
N ASP A 469 1.42 -1.99 29.50
CA ASP A 469 0.27 -1.50 30.28
C ASP A 469 0.63 -1.39 31.77
N THR A 470 1.48 -2.28 32.31
CA THR A 470 1.96 -2.19 33.70
C THR A 470 2.84 -0.97 33.93
N ILE A 471 3.78 -0.67 33.02
CA ILE A 471 4.66 0.51 33.10
C ILE A 471 3.86 1.79 32.81
N SER A 472 3.01 1.75 31.80
CA SER A 472 2.22 2.89 31.33
C SER A 472 1.27 3.41 32.40
N GLN A 473 0.63 2.51 33.16
CA GLN A 473 -0.38 2.86 34.16
C GLN A 473 0.20 3.16 35.56
N ASP A 474 1.52 3.09 35.75
CA ASP A 474 2.15 3.34 37.04
C ASP A 474 2.09 4.85 37.39
N PRO A 475 1.40 5.26 38.48
CA PRO A 475 1.18 6.68 38.78
C PRO A 475 2.41 7.28 39.49
N ILE A 476 2.95 8.39 38.96
CA ILE A 476 4.19 8.99 39.50
C ILE A 476 3.98 9.74 40.83
N GLY A 477 2.74 9.82 41.32
CA GLY A 477 2.38 10.53 42.57
C GLY A 477 2.11 12.03 42.40
N VAL A 478 2.11 12.54 41.18
CA VAL A 478 1.89 13.96 40.83
C VAL A 478 0.55 14.13 40.10
N SER A 479 -0.13 15.25 40.31
CA SER A 479 -1.29 15.66 39.51
C SER A 479 -1.10 17.05 38.89
N LEU A 480 -1.47 17.20 37.62
CA LEU A 480 -1.43 18.47 36.89
C LEU A 480 -2.77 19.21 37.00
N THR A 481 -2.73 20.50 37.33
CA THR A 481 -3.94 21.35 37.46
C THR A 481 -4.51 21.84 36.12
N ALA A 482 -3.71 21.74 35.05
CA ALA A 482 -4.02 22.03 33.65
C ALA A 482 -3.15 21.12 32.76
N PRO A 483 -3.50 20.84 31.49
CA PRO A 483 -2.68 19.98 30.64
C PRO A 483 -1.32 20.60 30.33
N LEU A 484 -0.33 19.75 30.07
CA LEU A 484 0.94 20.14 29.45
C LEU A 484 0.82 19.94 27.94
N ASP A 485 0.29 20.95 27.26
CA ASP A 485 0.05 20.91 25.81
C ASP A 485 1.36 20.76 25.00
N ASN A 486 1.28 19.92 23.97
CA ASN A 486 2.29 19.79 22.91
C ASN A 486 1.65 20.20 21.57
N PRO A 487 1.56 21.50 21.26
CA PRO A 487 0.90 21.97 20.06
C PRO A 487 1.76 21.77 18.81
N ARG A 488 1.09 21.57 17.68
CA ARG A 488 1.66 21.45 16.32
C ARG A 488 0.78 22.31 15.40
N ASP A 489 1.38 23.11 14.52
CA ASP A 489 0.65 24.17 13.80
C ASP A 489 -0.19 23.65 12.61
N LYS A 490 0.15 22.46 12.09
CA LYS A 490 -0.53 21.75 11.00
C LYS A 490 -0.59 22.56 9.69
N GLY A 491 0.41 23.41 9.44
CA GLY A 491 0.52 24.25 8.25
C GLY A 491 -0.21 25.60 8.37
N ASP A 492 -0.72 25.96 9.54
CA ASP A 492 -1.10 27.34 9.85
C ASP A 492 0.06 28.01 10.59
N GLU A 493 0.87 28.78 9.87
CA GLU A 493 2.04 29.48 10.44
C GLU A 493 1.67 30.41 11.62
N THR A 494 0.40 30.79 11.79
CA THR A 494 -0.09 31.61 12.92
C THR A 494 -0.51 30.80 14.15
N ALA A 495 -0.74 29.48 14.00
CA ALA A 495 -1.09 28.61 15.11
C ALA A 495 0.14 28.29 15.98
N PRO A 496 -0.02 28.12 17.32
CA PRO A 496 1.10 27.85 18.21
C PRO A 496 1.70 26.45 17.97
N SER A 497 2.99 26.28 18.22
CA SER A 497 3.66 24.98 18.14
C SER A 497 4.88 24.87 19.06
N VAL A 498 5.10 23.67 19.62
CA VAL A 498 6.31 23.32 20.40
C VAL A 498 7.60 23.51 19.59
N ARG A 499 7.49 23.57 18.26
CA ARG A 499 8.61 23.75 17.32
C ARG A 499 8.84 25.22 16.91
N LYS A 500 8.16 26.20 17.51
CA LYS A 500 8.41 27.64 17.24
C LYS A 500 8.02 28.62 18.36
N ASN A 501 7.36 28.15 19.43
CA ASN A 501 6.92 28.97 20.56
C ASN A 501 7.34 28.34 21.90
N GLU A 502 7.51 29.16 22.93
CA GLU A 502 7.64 28.68 24.32
C GLU A 502 6.40 27.87 24.73
N THR A 503 6.61 26.78 25.47
CA THR A 503 5.52 25.97 26.04
C THR A 503 5.79 25.69 27.53
N ALA A 504 4.72 25.58 28.32
CA ALA A 504 4.84 25.19 29.72
C ALA A 504 5.50 23.80 29.89
N LEU A 505 5.30 22.91 28.92
CA LEU A 505 5.94 21.60 28.86
C LEU A 505 7.46 21.71 28.66
N GLY A 506 7.92 22.47 27.66
CA GLY A 506 9.34 22.73 27.44
C GLY A 506 10.02 23.46 28.60
N ASN A 507 9.30 24.36 29.27
CA ASN A 507 9.76 25.02 30.50
C ASN A 507 10.03 24.00 31.62
N LEU A 508 9.05 23.14 31.97
CA LEU A 508 9.24 22.13 33.03
C LEU A 508 10.29 21.07 32.69
N ILE A 509 10.38 20.62 31.42
CA ILE A 509 11.42 19.69 30.99
C ILE A 509 12.80 20.32 31.21
N THR A 510 13.02 21.55 30.75
CA THR A 510 14.30 22.24 30.91
C THR A 510 14.60 22.64 32.36
N ASP A 511 13.60 22.90 33.19
CA ASP A 511 13.78 23.12 34.63
C ASP A 511 14.28 21.85 35.34
N GLY A 512 13.77 20.68 34.95
CA GLY A 512 14.28 19.39 35.41
C GLY A 512 15.71 19.13 34.95
N MET A 513 16.02 19.42 33.68
CA MET A 513 17.39 19.34 33.14
C MET A 513 18.36 20.26 33.89
N LEU A 514 17.97 21.52 34.15
CA LEU A 514 18.81 22.49 34.87
C LEU A 514 18.98 22.13 36.34
N THR A 515 17.92 21.71 37.01
CA THR A 515 17.95 21.26 38.41
C THR A 515 18.91 20.10 38.58
N LYS A 516 18.76 19.06 37.74
CA LYS A 516 19.60 17.86 37.81
C LYS A 516 21.04 18.14 37.42
N ALA A 517 21.30 18.90 36.36
CA ALA A 517 22.65 19.27 35.98
C ALA A 517 23.41 20.01 37.11
N LYS A 518 22.71 20.86 37.88
CA LYS A 518 23.25 21.57 39.05
C LYS A 518 23.57 20.67 40.25
N GLU A 519 23.03 19.45 40.34
CA GLU A 519 23.45 18.45 41.33
C GLU A 519 24.86 17.91 41.04
N TYR A 520 25.29 17.94 39.77
CA TYR A 520 26.58 17.43 39.30
C TYR A 520 27.61 18.54 39.08
N ASP A 521 27.19 19.68 38.53
CA ASP A 521 28.01 20.87 38.34
C ASP A 521 27.21 22.16 38.59
N ALA A 522 27.40 22.75 39.76
CA ALA A 522 26.72 23.96 40.18
C ALA A 522 27.06 25.22 39.34
N ALA A 523 28.05 25.14 38.42
CA ALA A 523 28.36 26.22 37.50
C ALA A 523 27.53 26.17 36.19
N VAL A 524 26.66 25.18 36.00
CA VAL A 524 25.68 25.17 34.89
C VAL A 524 24.73 26.36 35.04
N ILE A 525 24.68 27.25 34.04
CA ILE A 525 23.87 28.46 34.11
C ILE A 525 22.40 28.22 33.71
N GLY A 526 22.18 27.36 32.71
CA GLY A 526 20.88 27.11 32.10
C GLY A 526 20.83 25.78 31.36
N ALA A 527 19.66 25.42 30.87
CA ALA A 527 19.42 24.21 30.09
C ALA A 527 18.59 24.51 28.83
N VAL A 528 18.77 23.72 27.79
CA VAL A 528 18.05 23.83 26.51
C VAL A 528 17.55 22.48 26.01
N GLN A 529 16.35 22.46 25.41
CA GLN A 529 15.71 21.25 24.87
C GLN A 529 15.09 21.54 23.50
N ASN A 530 15.44 20.76 22.48
CA ASN A 530 14.83 20.86 21.15
C ASN A 530 13.35 20.41 21.17
N GLY A 531 12.47 21.20 20.55
CA GLY A 531 11.04 20.91 20.43
C GLY A 531 10.73 19.66 19.62
N GLY A 532 11.63 19.24 18.73
CA GLY A 532 11.58 17.97 17.99
C GLY A 532 11.65 16.74 18.90
N GLY A 533 12.30 16.87 20.07
CA GLY A 533 12.40 15.84 21.11
C GLY A 533 11.14 15.68 21.97
N ILE A 534 10.24 16.66 21.99
CA ILE A 534 9.02 16.66 22.81
C ILE A 534 7.86 16.10 21.97
N ARG A 535 7.38 14.88 22.27
CA ARG A 535 6.55 14.10 21.31
C ARG A 535 5.07 13.97 21.64
N ALA A 536 4.66 14.13 22.90
CA ALA A 536 3.26 14.09 23.32
C ALA A 536 2.96 15.17 24.38
N SER A 537 1.67 15.46 24.56
CA SER A 537 1.13 16.22 25.70
C SER A 537 0.88 15.30 26.90
N ILE A 538 0.76 15.88 28.09
CA ILE A 538 0.28 15.19 29.31
C ILE A 538 -1.05 15.83 29.71
N ASP A 539 -2.06 15.01 30.03
CA ASP A 539 -3.40 15.49 30.36
C ASP A 539 -3.47 16.10 31.77
N ALA A 540 -4.55 16.84 32.06
CA ALA A 540 -4.81 17.35 33.41
C ALA A 540 -5.33 16.24 34.34
N GLY A 541 -4.81 16.18 35.57
CA GLY A 541 -5.08 15.11 36.52
C GLY A 541 -3.83 14.31 36.91
N PRO A 542 -3.98 13.10 37.49
CA PRO A 542 -2.87 12.27 37.94
C PRO A 542 -1.99 11.80 36.79
N VAL A 543 -0.69 12.08 36.87
CA VAL A 543 0.31 11.76 35.83
C VAL A 543 0.84 10.34 36.02
N THR A 544 1.03 9.66 34.90
CA THR A 544 1.58 8.31 34.82
C THR A 544 2.98 8.26 34.18
N THR A 545 3.74 7.21 34.48
CA THR A 545 5.03 6.93 33.84
C THR A 545 4.89 6.78 32.31
N GLY A 546 3.75 6.26 31.84
CA GLY A 546 3.45 6.16 30.41
C GLY A 546 3.37 7.50 29.70
N GLU A 547 2.71 8.50 30.29
CA GLU A 547 2.63 9.84 29.72
C GLU A 547 4.00 10.52 29.66
N VAL A 548 4.76 10.49 30.76
CA VAL A 548 6.10 11.10 30.83
C VAL A 548 7.04 10.53 29.77
N LEU A 549 7.07 9.19 29.61
CA LEU A 549 7.90 8.54 28.60
C LEU A 549 7.36 8.74 27.17
N THR A 550 6.04 8.76 26.96
CA THR A 550 5.48 9.08 25.62
C THR A 550 5.80 10.53 25.21
N THR A 551 5.96 11.44 26.18
CA THR A 551 6.44 12.81 25.95
C THR A 551 7.92 12.89 25.59
N LEU A 552 8.78 12.05 26.18
CA LEU A 552 10.23 11.96 25.91
C LEU A 552 10.65 10.51 25.55
N PRO A 553 10.27 9.99 24.37
CA PRO A 553 10.32 8.56 24.08
C PRO A 553 11.68 8.04 23.60
N PHE A 554 12.62 8.92 23.28
CA PHE A 554 13.92 8.52 22.71
C PHE A 554 14.88 7.96 23.77
N GLY A 555 14.72 8.34 25.04
CA GLY A 555 15.62 7.90 26.12
C GLY A 555 17.01 8.51 26.01
N ASN A 556 17.12 9.78 25.62
CA ASN A 556 18.40 10.49 25.60
C ASN A 556 18.98 10.58 27.01
N THR A 557 20.28 10.77 27.10
CA THR A 557 20.93 11.14 28.37
C THR A 557 21.08 12.65 28.52
N LEU A 558 21.16 13.12 29.77
CA LEU A 558 21.45 14.51 30.11
C LEU A 558 22.95 14.79 29.97
N ALA A 559 23.31 15.72 29.09
CA ALA A 559 24.68 16.16 28.86
C ALA A 559 24.92 17.58 29.40
N ILE A 560 26.16 17.86 29.82
CA ILE A 560 26.64 19.21 30.15
C ILE A 560 27.71 19.61 29.13
N MET A 561 27.55 20.78 28.53
CA MET A 561 28.42 21.34 27.50
C MET A 561 29.16 22.58 28.03
N ASP A 562 30.42 22.78 27.62
CA ASP A 562 31.18 24.02 27.84
C ASP A 562 31.25 24.82 26.51
N LEU A 563 30.48 25.91 26.45
CA LEU A 563 30.21 26.70 25.23
C LEU A 563 30.60 28.16 25.43
N LYS A 564 31.22 28.77 24.42
CA LYS A 564 31.43 30.22 24.40
C LYS A 564 30.09 30.94 24.25
N GLY A 565 29.97 32.17 24.77
CA GLY A 565 28.79 32.99 24.56
C GLY A 565 28.47 33.22 23.07
N SER A 566 29.48 33.28 22.20
CA SER A 566 29.29 33.35 20.75
C SER A 566 28.69 32.07 20.16
N GLU A 567 29.12 30.90 20.65
CA GLU A 567 28.62 29.58 20.20
C GLU A 567 27.16 29.40 20.66
N LEU A 568 26.85 29.80 21.89
CA LEU A 568 25.49 29.77 22.42
C LEU A 568 24.54 30.72 21.68
N LYS A 569 24.99 31.93 21.32
CA LYS A 569 24.19 32.87 20.52
C LYS A 569 23.90 32.34 19.11
N ALA A 570 24.90 31.74 18.44
CA ALA A 570 24.70 31.13 17.13
C ALA A 570 23.74 29.93 17.17
N ALA A 571 23.76 29.13 18.24
CA ALA A 571 22.72 28.13 18.47
C ALA A 571 21.32 28.78 18.62
N PHE A 572 21.17 29.88 19.36
CA PHE A 572 19.87 30.56 19.41
C PHE A 572 19.44 31.18 18.06
N GLU A 573 20.36 31.64 17.21
CA GLU A 573 20.05 32.00 15.81
C GLU A 573 19.55 30.80 15.00
N ARG A 574 20.19 29.62 15.11
CA ARG A 574 19.72 28.37 14.48
C ARG A 574 18.33 27.97 14.97
N SER A 575 18.06 28.11 16.27
CA SER A 575 16.75 27.83 16.89
C SER A 575 15.60 28.62 16.25
N VAL A 576 15.78 29.92 16.04
CA VAL A 576 14.74 30.81 15.45
C VAL A 576 14.90 31.02 13.94
N GLY A 577 15.86 30.35 13.30
CA GLY A 577 16.32 30.67 11.94
C GLY A 577 15.27 30.56 10.84
N ILE A 578 14.29 29.66 10.98
CA ILE A 578 13.20 29.46 9.99
C ILE A 578 11.82 29.94 10.45
N TYR A 579 11.71 30.54 11.65
CA TYR A 579 10.46 31.13 12.14
C TYR A 579 9.85 32.09 11.11
N PRO A 580 8.52 32.06 10.85
CA PRO A 580 7.45 31.39 11.61
C PRO A 580 7.18 29.92 11.23
N ILE A 581 7.99 29.30 10.37
CA ILE A 581 7.89 27.87 10.06
C ILE A 581 8.40 27.05 11.26
N GLU A 582 7.82 25.87 11.48
CA GLU A 582 8.21 24.95 12.55
C GLU A 582 9.63 24.42 12.39
N ASN A 583 10.42 24.45 13.47
CA ASN A 583 11.79 23.93 13.54
C ASN A 583 11.89 22.79 14.57
N GLY A 584 12.37 21.61 14.17
CA GLY A 584 12.72 20.53 15.11
C GLY A 584 13.68 21.03 16.19
N GLY A 585 14.68 21.81 15.77
CA GLY A 585 15.70 22.37 16.65
C GLY A 585 15.25 23.49 17.59
N PHE A 586 14.00 23.97 17.56
CA PHE A 586 13.59 25.10 18.40
C PHE A 586 13.84 24.82 19.89
N LEU A 587 14.67 25.63 20.54
CA LEU A 587 15.12 25.41 21.91
C LEU A 587 14.15 26.03 22.92
N HIS A 588 13.46 25.18 23.68
CA HIS A 588 12.91 25.55 24.98
C HIS A 588 14.06 25.76 25.97
N VAL A 589 13.86 26.60 26.99
CA VAL A 589 14.96 27.07 27.86
C VAL A 589 14.62 27.11 29.34
N SER A 590 15.62 26.85 30.18
CA SER A 590 15.63 27.19 31.61
C SER A 590 16.91 27.95 31.97
N GLY A 591 16.80 28.87 32.94
CA GLY A 591 17.90 29.77 33.35
C GLY A 591 18.18 30.94 32.40
N PHE A 592 17.57 30.97 31.21
CA PHE A 592 17.76 31.99 30.18
C PHE A 592 16.55 32.91 29.98
N LYS A 593 16.79 34.06 29.36
CA LYS A 593 15.80 34.88 28.65
C LYS A 593 16.31 35.18 27.24
N VAL A 594 15.44 35.00 26.25
CA VAL A 594 15.75 35.15 24.83
C VAL A 594 14.76 36.15 24.23
N LEU A 595 15.29 37.25 23.68
CA LEU A 595 14.53 38.19 22.85
C LEU A 595 15.02 38.05 21.41
N PHE A 596 14.11 37.79 20.47
CA PHE A 596 14.42 37.73 19.05
C PHE A 596 13.49 38.63 18.23
N ASP A 597 13.90 38.91 16.99
CA ASP A 597 13.21 39.76 16.04
C ASP A 597 13.02 38.97 14.74
N SER A 598 11.81 38.43 14.57
CA SER A 598 11.42 37.63 13.41
C SER A 598 11.51 38.36 12.07
N SER A 599 11.47 39.70 12.06
CA SER A 599 11.51 40.51 10.84
C SER A 599 12.89 40.55 10.18
N LYS A 600 13.94 40.18 10.92
CA LYS A 600 15.33 40.20 10.45
C LYS A 600 15.72 38.95 9.65
N PRO A 601 16.79 39.04 8.82
CA PRO A 601 17.43 37.89 8.21
C PRO A 601 17.84 36.84 9.26
N ALA A 602 17.75 35.56 8.89
CA ALA A 602 18.25 34.46 9.71
C ALA A 602 19.77 34.64 9.96
N GLY A 603 20.22 34.50 11.22
CA GLY A 603 21.59 34.82 11.63
C GLY A 603 21.77 36.23 12.20
N GLU A 604 20.73 37.08 12.19
CA GLU A 604 20.72 38.39 12.84
C GLU A 604 19.50 38.59 13.80
N ARG A 605 18.73 37.52 14.06
CA ARG A 605 17.43 37.57 14.74
C ARG A 605 17.53 37.79 16.25
N ILE A 606 18.56 37.31 16.93
CA ILE A 606 18.70 37.42 18.39
C ILE A 606 19.01 38.87 18.79
N VAL A 607 18.09 39.49 19.52
CA VAL A 607 18.18 40.87 20.04
C VAL A 607 18.88 40.90 21.40
N SER A 608 18.57 39.93 22.26
CA SER A 608 19.24 39.76 23.55
C SER A 608 19.17 38.29 23.98
N LEU A 609 20.26 37.80 24.57
CA LEU A 609 20.34 36.52 25.24
C LEU A 609 20.92 36.77 26.63
N GLN A 610 20.14 36.51 27.67
CA GLN A 610 20.51 36.73 29.06
C GLN A 610 20.43 35.44 29.86
N TYR A 611 21.26 35.31 30.89
CA TYR A 611 21.20 34.21 31.85
C TYR A 611 21.09 34.73 33.29
N ASN A 612 20.46 33.95 34.16
CA ASN A 612 20.37 34.27 35.58
C ASN A 612 21.71 33.95 36.28
N ASN A 613 22.39 34.99 36.78
CA ASN A 613 23.67 34.86 37.49
C ASN A 613 23.54 34.38 38.96
N GLY A 614 22.32 34.07 39.40
CA GLY A 614 21.97 33.75 40.79
C GLY A 614 21.37 34.93 41.57
N THR A 615 21.37 36.13 40.99
CA THR A 615 20.76 37.34 41.57
C THR A 615 19.93 38.16 40.58
N GLU A 616 20.37 38.26 39.33
CA GLU A 616 19.68 38.97 38.24
C GLU A 616 19.99 38.34 36.87
N PHE A 617 19.22 38.72 35.85
CA PHE A 617 19.51 38.35 34.46
C PHE A 617 20.55 39.32 33.88
N VAL A 618 21.63 38.78 33.33
CA VAL A 618 22.71 39.55 32.68
C VAL A 618 22.97 38.99 31.28
N ASP A 619 23.43 39.85 30.36
CA ASP A 619 23.71 39.46 28.98
C ASP A 619 24.83 38.40 28.89
N VAL A 620 24.72 37.51 27.91
CA VAL A 620 25.76 36.54 27.56
C VAL A 620 26.90 37.25 26.80
N GLU A 621 28.14 37.11 27.28
CA GLU A 621 29.34 37.72 26.70
C GLU A 621 30.04 36.76 25.72
N ASP A 622 30.34 37.22 24.51
CA ASP A 622 30.77 36.36 23.39
C ASP A 622 32.00 35.49 23.70
N ALA A 623 32.98 36.07 24.42
CA ALA A 623 34.26 35.44 24.72
C ALA A 623 34.29 34.63 26.03
N THR A 624 33.22 34.70 26.84
CA THR A 624 33.09 34.01 28.12
C THR A 624 32.57 32.59 27.88
N SER A 625 33.10 31.60 28.62
CA SER A 625 32.67 30.19 28.54
C SER A 625 31.58 29.92 29.58
N TYR A 626 30.55 29.18 29.17
CA TYR A 626 29.36 28.91 29.95
C TYR A 626 29.02 27.42 29.92
N LYS A 627 28.59 26.90 31.07
CA LYS A 627 28.11 25.52 31.18
C LYS A 627 26.61 25.47 30.96
N VAL A 628 26.18 24.70 29.97
CA VAL A 628 24.78 24.57 29.55
C VAL A 628 24.41 23.09 29.50
N ALA A 629 23.24 22.73 30.03
CA ALA A 629 22.73 21.37 29.96
C ALA A 629 21.81 21.16 28.74
N THR A 630 21.87 20.00 28.09
CA THR A 630 20.95 19.62 27.01
C THR A 630 20.83 18.09 26.89
N ASN A 631 19.96 17.59 26.02
CA ASN A 631 19.88 16.15 25.74
C ASN A 631 21.04 15.71 24.83
N PHE A 632 21.45 14.44 24.91
CA PHE A 632 22.65 13.97 24.23
C PHE A 632 22.58 14.10 22.69
N PHE A 633 21.45 13.84 22.05
CA PHE A 633 21.24 14.05 20.61
C PHE A 633 21.56 15.50 20.20
N THR A 634 20.97 16.49 20.88
CA THR A 634 21.26 17.91 20.64
C THR A 634 22.71 18.25 20.99
N ALA A 635 23.27 17.67 22.07
CA ALA A 635 24.67 17.88 22.45
C ALA A 635 25.68 17.35 21.41
N GLN A 636 25.33 16.31 20.65
CA GLN A 636 26.14 15.77 19.55
C GLN A 636 26.04 16.61 18.27
N GLY A 637 25.12 17.59 18.19
CA GLY A 637 24.89 18.41 17.00
C GLY A 637 23.60 18.10 16.24
N GLY A 638 22.71 17.25 16.78
CA GLY A 638 21.40 16.95 16.19
C GLY A 638 20.55 18.20 15.96
N ASP A 639 19.56 18.14 15.07
CA ASP A 639 18.84 19.31 14.52
C ASP A 639 19.77 20.34 13.84
N ASN A 640 20.94 19.91 13.36
CA ASN A 640 21.97 20.74 12.74
C ASN A 640 22.56 21.83 13.67
N TYR A 641 22.81 21.50 14.94
CA TYR A 641 23.51 22.36 15.90
C TYR A 641 25.04 22.28 15.75
N VAL A 642 25.57 22.95 14.71
CA VAL A 642 27.00 22.89 14.32
C VAL A 642 27.95 23.34 15.44
N GLU A 643 27.58 24.33 16.24
CA GLU A 643 28.36 24.78 17.40
C GLU A 643 28.44 23.71 18.49
N PHE A 644 27.37 22.95 18.67
CA PHE A 644 27.31 21.87 19.64
C PHE A 644 28.06 20.63 19.13
N GLU A 645 27.92 20.31 17.85
CA GLU A 645 28.72 19.30 17.16
C GLU A 645 30.23 19.58 17.29
N THR A 646 30.62 20.85 17.13
CA THR A 646 31.99 21.32 17.31
C THR A 646 32.46 21.14 18.76
N ALA A 647 31.65 21.55 19.74
CA ALA A 647 31.95 21.35 21.15
C ALA A 647 32.07 19.86 21.53
N PHE A 648 31.23 18.99 20.95
CA PHE A 648 31.30 17.54 21.14
C PHE A 648 32.61 16.98 20.57
N LYS A 649 32.96 17.34 19.33
CA LYS A 649 34.22 16.93 18.66
C LYS A 649 35.47 17.46 19.36
N ASP A 650 35.41 18.64 19.98
CA ASP A 650 36.46 19.21 20.83
C ASP A 650 36.62 18.47 22.19
N GLY A 651 35.68 17.60 22.56
CA GLY A 651 35.64 16.97 23.89
C GLY A 651 35.16 17.90 25.01
N ARG A 652 34.38 18.95 24.67
CA ARG A 652 33.79 19.93 25.61
C ARG A 652 32.39 19.53 26.11
N VAL A 653 32.00 18.27 25.92
CA VAL A 653 30.71 17.71 26.34
C VAL A 653 30.94 16.56 27.31
N ASN A 654 30.23 16.57 28.43
CA ASN A 654 30.22 15.51 29.42
C ASN A 654 28.81 14.94 29.56
N ASP A 655 28.60 13.74 29.03
CA ASP A 655 27.41 12.93 29.30
C ASP A 655 27.34 12.52 30.77
N LEU A 656 26.17 12.63 31.39
CA LEU A 656 25.92 12.16 32.76
C LEU A 656 25.33 10.74 32.80
N GLY A 657 24.89 10.19 31.67
CA GLY A 657 24.24 8.89 31.61
C GLY A 657 22.83 8.84 32.22
N LEU A 658 22.24 10.00 32.53
CA LEU A 658 20.94 10.13 33.20
C LEU A 658 19.82 10.29 32.18
N ILE A 659 18.83 9.40 32.18
CA ILE A 659 17.78 9.37 31.14
C ILE A 659 16.82 10.58 31.25
N ASP A 660 16.47 11.13 30.09
CA ASP A 660 15.63 12.32 29.91
C ASP A 660 14.24 12.23 30.57
N TRP A 661 13.47 11.18 30.27
CA TRP A 661 12.13 10.98 30.85
C TRP A 661 12.18 10.68 32.36
N GLU A 662 13.20 9.98 32.85
CA GLU A 662 13.39 9.75 34.28
C GLU A 662 13.68 11.05 35.02
N ASN A 663 14.52 11.90 34.43
CA ASN A 663 14.81 13.20 35.00
C ASN A 663 13.59 14.13 35.01
N PHE A 664 12.75 14.08 33.97
CA PHE A 664 11.50 14.84 33.93
C PHE A 664 10.47 14.31 34.95
N ARG A 665 10.32 12.99 35.09
CA ARG A 665 9.52 12.33 36.16
C ARG A 665 9.98 12.80 37.54
N ASP A 666 11.27 12.68 37.83
CA ASP A 666 11.83 13.02 39.14
C ASP A 666 11.72 14.52 39.43
N HIS A 667 11.80 15.37 38.40
CA HIS A 667 11.52 16.80 38.54
C HIS A 667 10.06 17.09 38.87
N LEU A 668 9.09 16.49 38.15
CA LEU A 668 7.66 16.63 38.48
C LEU A 668 7.39 16.21 39.93
N ILE A 669 7.97 15.09 40.39
CA ILE A 669 7.88 14.63 41.78
C ILE A 669 8.50 15.66 42.76
N SER A 670 9.59 16.32 42.38
CA SER A 670 10.26 17.34 43.22
C SER A 670 9.43 18.62 43.41
N LEU A 671 8.46 18.89 42.53
CA LEU A 671 7.56 20.05 42.63
C LEU A 671 6.38 19.81 43.59
N GLY A 672 5.99 18.56 43.81
CA GLY A 672 4.97 18.15 44.79
C GLY A 672 3.75 17.43 44.20
N GLU A 673 2.73 17.20 45.03
CA GLU A 673 1.52 16.44 44.65
C GLU A 673 0.63 17.17 43.61
N GLU A 674 0.66 18.50 43.58
CA GLU A 674 -0.05 19.34 42.59
C GLU A 674 0.93 20.25 41.84
N VAL A 675 0.98 20.13 40.51
CA VAL A 675 1.83 20.96 39.63
C VAL A 675 0.95 21.81 38.71
N THR A 676 1.28 23.09 38.57
CA THR A 676 0.55 24.04 37.73
C THR A 676 1.43 24.51 36.56
N PRO A 677 1.12 24.13 35.31
CA PRO A 677 1.82 24.60 34.13
C PRO A 677 1.78 26.13 33.96
N ALA A 678 2.89 26.72 33.50
CA ALA A 678 2.98 28.14 33.16
C ALA A 678 3.92 28.41 31.96
N VAL A 679 3.52 29.35 31.11
CA VAL A 679 4.39 30.05 30.15
C VAL A 679 4.80 31.37 30.80
N GLU A 680 6.08 31.73 30.74
CA GLU A 680 6.67 32.81 31.54
C GLU A 680 7.28 33.96 30.72
N GLY A 681 7.40 33.80 29.40
CA GLY A 681 8.11 34.76 28.55
C GLY A 681 9.63 34.63 28.69
N ARG A 682 10.10 33.39 28.77
CA ARG A 682 11.51 33.01 28.63
C ARG A 682 11.99 33.21 27.18
N ILE A 683 11.10 33.07 26.18
CA ILE A 683 11.40 33.26 24.76
C ILE A 683 10.33 34.18 24.12
N VAL A 684 10.74 35.34 23.59
CA VAL A 684 9.81 36.34 23.05
C VAL A 684 10.28 36.90 21.71
N ASP A 685 9.40 36.87 20.71
CA ASP A 685 9.53 37.65 19.47
C ASP A 685 9.07 39.09 19.74
N VAL A 686 9.95 40.07 19.53
CA VAL A 686 9.63 41.49 19.76
C VAL A 686 8.59 42.04 18.78
N ASN A 687 8.34 41.35 17.67
CA ASN A 687 7.30 41.72 16.70
C ASN A 687 5.92 41.09 16.99
N ALA A 688 5.83 40.12 17.90
CA ALA A 688 4.56 39.45 18.24
C ALA A 688 3.69 40.28 19.23
N ALA A 689 3.89 41.60 19.27
CA ALA A 689 3.40 42.48 20.33
C ALA A 689 2.86 43.85 19.83
N GLU A 690 2.14 43.86 18.70
CA GLU A 690 1.17 44.92 18.31
C GLU A 690 -0.21 44.32 17.99
#